data_AF-A0A8H4IJ89-F1
#
_entry.id   AF-A0A8H4IJ89-F1
#
_cell.length_a   1.000
_cell.length_b   1.000
_cell.length_c   1.000
_cell.angle_alpha   90.00
_cell.angle_beta   90.00
_cell.angle_gamma   90.00
#
_symmetry.space_group_name_H-M   'P 1'
#
loop_
_entity.id
_entity.type
_entity.pdbx_description
1 polymer ?
#
loop_
_entity_poly.entity_id
_entity_poly.type
_entity_poly.pdbx_seq_one_letter_code
_entity_poly.pdbx_strand_id
1 'polypeptide(L)'
;MATSANGDDEFRSRTQQSPLASQRARQQGSVPPGAPNGRGFSGWFPLGYKEGFSQWWAGLSPAVTEHNVLSFVPYLQKPPTHTQTGSAPPSTSPSSMDISGNPADNAQPVTTNSVTDPYGPRRWNSNLVELAGKERALNEFSVERIGEDAENNLVMLHGYGAGLGFFYKNFEGLSRASGWKLYALDLLGMGRSSRPPFRIHAKDREGKISEAENWFIDALEEWRIKKGIDRFTLLGHSLGGYMAVAYALKYPGHLNKLILASPVGIPEDPYAVNSDMPEPSDSTMGNEFTQDQENTTQGSNPSTVNVGDNNNFLNARSKAGPQENGKPVRRQLPKWLTYLWDANFSPFSFVRWSGPLGPRLVSGWTSRRFSHLPPEESQALHDYSYSLFRQRGSGEYALAYVLAPGAFARSPLIRRIHGVGRQLLGPHAGPLPDDDNASAKANNKKRENGLPVVFMYGENDWMDVAGGFAAEQKMKEEKEKVLAGKTEEEKKKDNGSAKVLIIKKAGHHVYLDGWEQFNEVMREEMADVEARERARREARVYTASFAFFEAIWEAGITHCFVNLGSDHPSIIEAIVKGQNEKKGNFPKIITCPNEMVALSMADGYARLTDKPQCVIVHVDVGTQGLGAAVHNASCGRAPVLIFAGLSPYTIEGEMRGSRTEYIHWIQDVPDQKQIVAQYCRYTGEIKTGKNVKQIVNRALSFAMSDPKGPVYLYGAREAMEEDLEPYKLDQSFWNPVDPPALSSKAVKTIAEALVNAAEPLVVTGYSGRNHAAVGELVKLADTVRGLRVLDTGGSDMCFPADHPAWLGLRYGVEESIKTADVILVLDCDTPWINTQCHPKQGAKIYHIDVDPLKQQMPVFYIKALGRYKADSELALNQLHSYISSTSELSQRVKSAAFDERWNKLQSSYKQKIATIESLAKPGEDGTYGASYLVHRLRRACPQDTIWAIEAVTNTAFVADQIRATIPGSWINCGGGGLGWSGGGALGIKLATDSSGEKKFVCQIVGDGTYLFSVPGSVYWISQRYKIPILTIVLNNKGWNAPRKSLLLVHPSGEGSKVSNEELNISFAPTPDYSGIAKAASGGEIWAAHASTTEDLDRLLPEAVKSVLSGTSAVLDAHLDGPQGKYPGNKAALIG
;
A
#
# COMPACT_ATOMS: atom_id res chain seq x y z
N MET A 1 35.60 -16.26 -46.52
CA MET A 1 35.22 -15.61 -47.78
C MET A 1 35.23 -14.11 -47.51
N ALA A 2 36.37 -13.43 -47.71
CA ALA A 2 36.74 -12.68 -48.93
C ALA A 2 35.67 -11.61 -49.25
N THR A 3 35.94 -10.30 -49.17
CA THR A 3 37.04 -9.59 -49.84
C THR A 3 37.50 -8.31 -49.11
N SER A 4 38.78 -8.01 -49.33
CA SER A 4 39.58 -6.84 -48.94
C SER A 4 39.54 -5.70 -49.98
N ALA A 5 39.77 -4.45 -49.57
CA ALA A 5 40.73 -3.51 -50.21
C ALA A 5 40.83 -2.16 -49.46
N ASN A 6 42.07 -1.65 -49.43
CA ASN A 6 42.58 -0.43 -48.80
C ASN A 6 42.12 0.89 -49.45
N GLY A 7 42.33 2.00 -48.73
CA GLY A 7 42.50 3.34 -49.32
C GLY A 7 42.53 4.46 -48.28
N ASP A 8 43.73 4.92 -47.92
CA ASP A 8 43.99 6.24 -47.33
C ASP A 8 43.66 7.34 -48.36
N ASP A 9 43.06 8.47 -47.92
CA ASP A 9 43.45 9.80 -48.42
C ASP A 9 42.82 10.94 -47.59
N GLU A 10 43.70 11.85 -47.16
CA GLU A 10 43.39 13.17 -46.63
C GLU A 10 42.65 14.01 -47.69
N PHE A 11 41.52 14.65 -47.35
CA PHE A 11 41.12 15.87 -48.06
C PHE A 11 40.47 16.91 -47.15
N ARG A 12 41.12 18.08 -47.16
CA ARG A 12 40.74 19.38 -46.62
C ARG A 12 39.32 19.78 -47.05
N SER A 13 38.49 20.22 -46.10
CA SER A 13 37.30 21.00 -46.37
C SER A 13 37.45 22.44 -45.84
N ARG A 14 37.30 23.38 -46.77
CA ARG A 14 37.29 24.84 -46.56
C ARG A 14 35.98 25.25 -45.87
N THR A 15 36.06 26.00 -44.79
CA THR A 15 34.95 26.81 -44.27
C THR A 15 35.11 28.25 -44.74
N GLN A 16 34.16 28.70 -45.58
CA GLN A 16 33.95 30.10 -45.90
C GLN A 16 33.35 30.80 -44.67
N GLN A 17 34.10 31.75 -44.10
CA GLN A 17 33.56 32.76 -43.18
C GLN A 17 32.98 33.92 -43.99
N SER A 18 31.76 34.32 -43.67
CA SER A 18 31.14 35.56 -44.14
C SER A 18 31.57 36.74 -43.25
N PRO A 19 32.05 37.87 -43.81
CA PRO A 19 32.57 39.00 -43.06
C PRO A 19 31.48 40.03 -42.81
N LEU A 20 31.16 40.35 -41.55
CA LEU A 20 30.50 41.61 -41.13
C LEU A 20 30.43 41.69 -39.58
N ALA A 21 31.59 41.73 -38.93
CA ALA A 21 31.70 42.08 -37.51
C ALA A 21 33.10 42.63 -37.16
N SER A 22 33.68 43.44 -38.05
CA SER A 22 34.98 44.09 -37.81
C SER A 22 35.00 45.51 -38.35
N GLN A 23 34.04 46.35 -37.94
CA GLN A 23 34.12 47.79 -38.14
C GLN A 23 33.26 48.55 -37.11
N ARG A 24 33.76 48.63 -35.88
CA ARG A 24 33.50 49.73 -34.92
C ARG A 24 34.39 49.57 -33.67
N ALA A 25 35.69 49.45 -33.89
CA ALA A 25 36.69 49.61 -32.85
C ALA A 25 37.90 50.32 -33.46
N ARG A 26 37.75 51.63 -33.68
CA ARG A 26 38.82 52.61 -33.91
C ARG A 26 38.19 53.98 -34.08
N GLN A 27 37.97 54.67 -32.96
CA GLN A 27 38.22 56.11 -32.90
C GLN A 27 38.23 56.57 -31.43
N GLN A 28 39.31 57.28 -31.13
CA GLN A 28 39.54 58.19 -30.00
C GLN A 28 39.97 57.56 -28.67
N GLY A 29 41.29 57.63 -28.44
CA GLY A 29 41.89 57.64 -27.12
C GLY A 29 42.09 59.06 -26.59
N SER A 30 42.27 59.12 -25.26
CA SER A 30 42.97 60.10 -24.40
C SER A 30 42.56 61.58 -24.46
N VAL A 31 42.22 62.19 -23.31
CA VAL A 31 43.06 63.12 -22.48
C VAL A 31 42.43 63.26 -21.03
N PRO A 32 42.97 64.03 -20.03
CA PRO A 32 43.72 63.62 -18.83
C PRO A 32 42.99 63.86 -17.46
N PRO A 33 43.59 63.54 -16.28
CA PRO A 33 42.94 63.69 -14.97
C PRO A 33 43.13 65.06 -14.31
N GLY A 34 42.07 65.59 -13.69
CA GLY A 34 42.13 66.64 -12.66
C GLY A 34 41.34 67.92 -12.95
N ALA A 35 40.14 68.05 -12.36
CA ALA A 35 39.51 69.33 -11.99
C ALA A 35 38.32 69.09 -10.99
N PRO A 36 38.02 70.04 -10.08
CA PRO A 36 37.31 69.78 -8.83
C PRO A 36 35.77 69.85 -8.92
N ASN A 37 35.13 69.29 -7.87
CA ASN A 37 33.70 69.26 -7.57
C ASN A 37 32.88 70.50 -7.97
N GLY A 38 31.86 70.28 -8.80
CA GLY A 38 30.69 71.14 -8.94
C GLY A 38 29.41 70.30 -8.89
N ARG A 39 28.76 70.23 -7.72
CA ARG A 39 27.40 69.67 -7.57
C ARG A 39 26.40 70.60 -8.29
N GLY A 40 26.18 70.34 -9.58
CA GLY A 40 25.06 70.88 -10.35
C GLY A 40 24.02 69.78 -10.61
N PHE A 41 22.77 70.19 -10.88
CA PHE A 41 21.59 69.33 -11.16
C PHE A 41 21.81 68.28 -12.28
N SER A 42 22.92 68.36 -13.03
CA SER A 42 23.33 67.41 -14.08
C SER A 42 23.93 66.10 -13.56
N GLY A 43 24.36 66.00 -12.29
CA GLY A 43 24.93 64.78 -11.72
C GLY A 43 23.91 63.71 -11.28
N TRP A 44 22.60 64.01 -11.36
CA TRP A 44 21.53 63.10 -10.92
C TRP A 44 20.95 62.23 -12.03
N PHE A 45 21.27 62.52 -13.30
CA PHE A 45 20.70 61.85 -14.48
C PHE A 45 21.80 61.63 -15.54
N PRO A 46 22.38 60.41 -15.62
CA PRO A 46 23.55 60.15 -16.46
C PRO A 46 23.29 60.21 -17.96
N LEU A 47 22.05 59.98 -18.43
CA LEU A 47 21.71 60.21 -19.83
C LEU A 47 21.67 61.71 -20.14
N GLY A 48 22.32 62.13 -21.24
CA GLY A 48 22.19 63.47 -21.79
C GLY A 48 20.79 63.74 -22.36
N TYR A 49 20.43 65.01 -22.59
CA TYR A 49 19.12 65.37 -23.17
C TYR A 49 18.91 64.76 -24.56
N LYS A 50 19.96 64.71 -25.39
CA LYS A 50 19.93 64.13 -26.74
C LYS A 50 19.75 62.61 -26.72
N GLU A 51 20.42 61.93 -25.82
CA GLU A 51 20.35 60.47 -25.66
C GLU A 51 18.99 60.04 -25.11
N GLY A 52 18.48 60.75 -24.10
CA GLY A 52 17.11 60.54 -23.60
C GLY A 52 16.07 60.78 -24.70
N PHE A 53 16.16 61.87 -25.46
CA PHE A 53 15.24 62.10 -26.59
C PHE A 53 15.32 60.98 -27.64
N SER A 54 16.54 60.52 -27.97
CA SER A 54 16.76 59.42 -28.91
C SER A 54 16.15 58.11 -28.42
N GLN A 55 16.28 57.77 -27.15
CA GLN A 55 15.69 56.57 -26.55
C GLN A 55 14.16 56.66 -26.50
N TRP A 56 13.61 57.83 -26.16
CA TRP A 56 12.17 58.07 -26.21
C TRP A 56 11.59 57.92 -27.62
N TRP A 57 12.28 58.49 -28.62
CA TRP A 57 11.93 58.42 -30.04
C TRP A 57 12.09 57.02 -30.63
N ALA A 58 13.19 56.32 -30.31
CA ALA A 58 13.45 54.95 -30.77
C ALA A 58 12.38 53.96 -30.30
N GLY A 59 11.81 54.19 -29.11
CA GLY A 59 10.59 53.50 -28.67
C GLY A 59 10.68 51.98 -28.68
N LEU A 60 11.81 51.42 -28.24
CA LEU A 60 12.03 49.97 -28.19
C LEU A 60 10.90 49.26 -27.44
N SER A 61 10.41 48.15 -28.00
CA SER A 61 9.31 47.41 -27.40
C SER A 61 9.79 46.61 -26.18
N PRO A 62 8.89 46.33 -25.21
CA PRO A 62 9.18 45.44 -24.09
C PRO A 62 9.70 44.05 -24.51
N ALA A 63 9.21 43.51 -25.63
CA ALA A 63 9.67 42.21 -26.13
C ALA A 63 11.12 42.25 -26.61
N VAL A 64 11.54 43.32 -27.30
CA VAL A 64 12.93 43.48 -27.77
C VAL A 64 13.87 43.72 -26.59
N THR A 65 13.49 44.57 -25.65
CA THR A 65 14.32 44.87 -24.48
C THR A 65 14.43 43.69 -23.51
N GLU A 66 13.37 42.89 -23.33
CA GLU A 66 13.45 41.62 -22.59
C GLU A 66 14.39 40.62 -23.28
N HIS A 67 14.28 40.48 -24.60
CA HIS A 67 15.16 39.61 -25.38
C HIS A 67 16.63 40.03 -25.21
N ASN A 68 16.92 41.33 -25.20
CA ASN A 68 18.28 41.82 -24.95
C ASN A 68 18.78 41.43 -23.55
N VAL A 69 17.95 41.56 -22.51
CA VAL A 69 18.34 41.13 -21.15
C VAL A 69 18.54 39.61 -21.07
N LEU A 70 17.66 38.82 -21.70
CA LEU A 70 17.78 37.36 -21.72
C LEU A 70 18.98 36.86 -22.55
N SER A 71 19.53 37.69 -23.45
CA SER A 71 20.73 37.33 -24.24
C SER A 71 22.00 37.22 -23.38
N PHE A 72 21.97 37.76 -22.15
CA PHE A 72 23.05 37.59 -21.18
C PHE A 72 22.97 36.26 -20.40
N VAL A 73 21.93 35.44 -20.63
CA VAL A 73 21.86 34.08 -20.04
C VAL A 73 22.97 33.22 -20.69
N PRO A 74 23.91 32.65 -19.90
CA PRO A 74 24.98 31.85 -20.48
C PRO A 74 24.44 30.64 -21.25
N TYR A 75 25.15 30.24 -22.31
CA TYR A 75 24.80 29.12 -23.23
C TYR A 75 23.54 29.35 -24.09
N LEU A 76 22.71 30.37 -23.80
CA LEU A 76 21.55 30.75 -24.61
C LEU A 76 21.98 31.64 -25.79
N GLN A 77 22.34 31.03 -26.92
CA GLN A 77 22.85 31.78 -28.08
C GLN A 77 21.87 32.80 -28.67
N LYS A 78 20.56 32.49 -28.64
CA LYS A 78 19.49 33.39 -29.10
C LYS A 78 18.23 33.14 -28.26
N PRO A 79 17.81 34.08 -27.39
CA PRO A 79 16.62 33.89 -26.58
C PRO A 79 15.35 33.67 -27.41
N PRO A 80 14.43 32.78 -27.00
CA PRO A 80 13.20 32.51 -27.75
C PRO A 80 12.28 33.73 -27.78
N THR A 81 11.59 33.93 -28.89
CA THR A 81 10.43 34.83 -28.97
C THR A 81 9.14 34.02 -29.05
N HIS A 82 8.00 34.60 -28.63
CA HIS A 82 6.68 33.94 -28.68
C HIS A 82 6.28 33.44 -30.07
N THR A 83 6.76 34.11 -31.12
CA THR A 83 6.56 33.70 -32.53
C THR A 83 7.34 32.43 -32.89
N GLN A 84 8.42 32.11 -32.17
CA GLN A 84 9.25 30.92 -32.39
C GLN A 84 8.77 29.68 -31.61
N THR A 85 7.88 29.86 -30.63
CA THR A 85 7.34 28.79 -29.79
C THR A 85 5.88 28.45 -30.13
N GLY A 86 5.38 28.94 -31.26
CA GLY A 86 4.02 28.65 -31.76
C GLY A 86 2.89 29.43 -31.07
N SER A 87 3.19 30.42 -30.23
CA SER A 87 2.21 31.20 -29.46
C SER A 87 2.03 32.61 -30.07
N ALA A 88 1.43 32.71 -31.26
CA ALA A 88 1.20 34.00 -31.93
C ALA A 88 -0.04 34.73 -31.35
N PRO A 89 0.05 36.03 -30.99
CA PRO A 89 -1.13 36.82 -30.63
C PRO A 89 -1.95 37.18 -31.89
N PRO A 90 -3.28 37.39 -31.77
CA PRO A 90 -4.11 37.83 -32.89
C PRO A 90 -3.72 39.26 -33.29
N SER A 91 -3.09 39.43 -34.46
CA SER A 91 -2.80 40.76 -34.99
C SER A 91 -4.07 41.46 -35.48
N THR A 92 -4.25 42.74 -35.12
CA THR A 92 -5.35 43.60 -35.57
C THR A 92 -4.92 44.45 -36.77
N SER A 93 -4.69 43.84 -37.94
CA SER A 93 -4.71 44.50 -39.27
C SER A 93 -4.58 43.44 -40.38
N PRO A 94 -5.47 43.41 -41.40
CA PRO A 94 -5.37 42.43 -42.47
C PRO A 94 -4.40 42.93 -43.56
N SER A 95 -3.28 42.25 -43.74
CA SER A 95 -2.48 42.37 -44.96
C SER A 95 -2.76 41.16 -45.85
N SER A 96 -3.32 41.43 -47.03
CA SER A 96 -3.70 40.47 -48.06
C SER A 96 -2.47 39.92 -48.81
N MET A 97 -2.14 38.66 -48.58
CA MET A 97 -1.68 37.69 -49.59
C MET A 97 -1.70 36.30 -48.96
N ASP A 98 -2.15 35.31 -49.73
CA ASP A 98 -2.94 34.16 -49.28
C ASP A 98 -2.17 32.82 -49.36
N ILE A 99 -2.70 31.81 -48.63
CA ILE A 99 -2.59 30.34 -48.80
C ILE A 99 -1.56 29.54 -47.95
N SER A 100 -2.12 28.94 -46.88
CA SER A 100 -1.90 27.62 -46.27
C SER A 100 -0.50 27.20 -45.77
N GLY A 101 -0.11 27.78 -44.64
CA GLY A 101 0.80 27.16 -43.68
C GLY A 101 0.84 28.06 -42.44
N ASN A 102 0.51 27.52 -41.25
CA ASN A 102 0.65 28.30 -40.03
C ASN A 102 2.16 28.56 -39.83
N PRO A 103 2.65 29.82 -39.72
CA PRO A 103 4.07 30.08 -39.51
C PRO A 103 4.64 29.37 -38.27
N ALA A 104 3.76 28.94 -37.35
CA ALA A 104 4.06 28.11 -36.20
C ALA A 104 4.62 26.72 -36.54
N ASP A 105 4.28 26.13 -37.69
CA ASP A 105 4.67 24.76 -38.03
C ASP A 105 6.13 24.63 -38.51
N ASN A 106 6.80 25.75 -38.83
CA ASN A 106 8.20 25.80 -39.29
C ASN A 106 9.18 26.44 -38.29
N ALA A 107 8.72 26.83 -37.09
CA ALA A 107 9.59 27.43 -36.09
C ALA A 107 10.32 26.37 -35.26
N GLN A 108 11.65 26.30 -35.41
CA GLN A 108 12.48 25.41 -34.58
C GLN A 108 12.54 25.93 -33.14
N PRO A 109 12.26 25.10 -32.12
CA PRO A 109 12.35 25.50 -30.72
C PRO A 109 13.80 25.86 -30.36
N VAL A 110 13.98 26.87 -29.49
CA VAL A 110 15.32 27.24 -29.02
C VAL A 110 15.83 26.17 -28.05
N THR A 111 16.73 25.33 -28.54
CA THR A 111 17.36 24.26 -27.78
C THR A 111 18.87 24.44 -27.73
N THR A 112 19.45 24.05 -26.60
CA THR A 112 20.90 23.87 -26.44
C THR A 112 21.23 22.39 -26.60
N ASN A 113 22.48 22.09 -26.97
CA ASN A 113 22.95 20.71 -27.10
C ASN A 113 24.21 20.51 -26.24
N SER A 114 24.63 19.26 -26.07
CA SER A 114 25.78 18.91 -25.22
C SER A 114 27.11 19.50 -25.69
N VAL A 115 27.17 20.11 -26.89
CA VAL A 115 28.35 20.80 -27.42
C VAL A 115 28.34 22.28 -27.01
N THR A 116 27.18 22.92 -26.95
CA THR A 116 27.02 24.34 -26.62
C THR A 116 26.66 24.60 -25.16
N ASP A 117 26.31 23.56 -24.40
CA ASP A 117 25.91 23.62 -23.00
C ASP A 117 26.49 22.42 -22.21
N PRO A 118 27.46 22.65 -21.31
CA PRO A 118 28.11 21.58 -20.55
C PRO A 118 27.22 20.95 -19.48
N TYR A 119 26.06 21.55 -19.18
CA TYR A 119 25.13 21.07 -18.16
C TYR A 119 23.96 20.25 -18.73
N GLY A 120 23.98 19.96 -20.04
CA GLY A 120 23.02 19.12 -20.75
C GLY A 120 22.07 19.90 -21.66
N PRO A 121 21.38 19.23 -22.61
CA PRO A 121 20.49 19.90 -23.54
C PRO A 121 19.24 20.46 -22.83
N ARG A 122 19.03 21.76 -22.94
CA ARG A 122 17.87 22.49 -22.39
C ARG A 122 17.03 23.13 -23.49
N ARG A 123 15.70 23.09 -23.33
CA ARG A 123 14.73 23.82 -24.16
C ARG A 123 14.26 25.07 -23.42
N TRP A 124 14.27 26.19 -24.14
CA TRP A 124 13.90 27.51 -23.63
C TRP A 124 12.65 27.98 -24.38
N ASN A 125 11.60 28.36 -23.66
CA ASN A 125 10.35 28.85 -24.26
C ASN A 125 9.97 30.22 -23.70
N SER A 126 9.45 31.10 -24.56
CA SER A 126 8.79 32.35 -24.18
C SER A 126 7.37 32.31 -24.73
N ASN A 127 6.36 32.30 -23.87
CA ASN A 127 4.95 32.14 -24.26
C ASN A 127 4.10 33.28 -23.70
N LEU A 128 3.08 33.68 -24.44
CA LEU A 128 2.01 34.54 -23.93
C LEU A 128 0.78 33.66 -23.72
N VAL A 129 0.54 33.24 -22.48
CA VAL A 129 -0.52 32.29 -22.12
C VAL A 129 -1.83 33.04 -21.97
N GLU A 130 -2.76 32.88 -22.90
CA GLU A 130 -4.09 33.47 -22.83
C GLU A 130 -4.86 32.93 -21.62
N LEU A 131 -5.65 33.79 -20.98
CA LEU A 131 -6.51 33.51 -19.83
C LEU A 131 -7.99 33.80 -20.20
N ALA A 132 -8.92 33.42 -19.35
CA ALA A 132 -10.35 33.56 -19.57
C ALA A 132 -10.75 35.03 -19.44
N GLY A 133 -11.46 35.53 -20.45
CA GLY A 133 -11.89 36.93 -20.53
C GLY A 133 -11.09 37.75 -21.53
N LYS A 134 -11.59 38.95 -21.83
CA LYS A 134 -11.02 39.81 -22.88
C LYS A 134 -9.68 40.42 -22.44
N GLU A 135 -8.68 40.33 -23.31
CA GLU A 135 -7.35 40.95 -23.12
C GLU A 135 -6.64 40.51 -21.83
N ARG A 136 -6.79 39.23 -21.44
CA ARG A 136 -6.09 38.62 -20.29
C ARG A 136 -5.13 37.54 -20.80
N ALA A 137 -3.85 37.73 -20.56
CA ALA A 137 -2.77 36.79 -20.84
C ALA A 137 -1.56 37.06 -19.92
N LEU A 138 -0.86 35.99 -19.53
CA LEU A 138 0.40 36.07 -18.76
C LEU A 138 1.61 35.79 -19.66
N ASN A 139 2.63 36.64 -19.56
CA ASN A 139 3.93 36.37 -20.16
C ASN A 139 4.68 35.33 -19.30
N GLU A 140 5.17 34.29 -19.96
CA GLU A 140 5.86 33.16 -19.37
C GLU A 140 7.21 32.97 -20.05
N PHE A 141 8.25 32.79 -19.24
CA PHE A 141 9.53 32.25 -19.69
C PHE A 141 9.79 30.93 -18.96
N SER A 142 10.03 29.85 -19.71
CA SER A 142 10.21 28.52 -19.13
C SER A 142 11.46 27.81 -19.65
N VAL A 143 12.06 27.00 -18.79
CA VAL A 143 13.26 26.20 -19.10
C VAL A 143 13.04 24.77 -18.65
N GLU A 144 13.28 23.81 -19.54
CA GLU A 144 13.20 22.37 -19.25
C GLU A 144 14.39 21.61 -19.85
N ARG A 145 14.79 20.52 -19.22
CA ARG A 145 15.85 19.64 -19.72
C ARG A 145 15.26 18.66 -20.75
N ILE A 146 16.01 18.37 -21.81
CA ILE A 146 15.56 17.50 -22.91
C ILE A 146 15.95 16.04 -22.58
N GLY A 147 14.99 15.13 -22.66
CA GLY A 147 15.19 13.70 -22.38
C GLY A 147 15.00 13.31 -20.90
N GLU A 148 14.53 14.24 -20.07
CA GLU A 148 14.18 14.03 -18.66
C GLU A 148 12.71 14.43 -18.43
N ASP A 149 11.97 13.65 -17.65
CA ASP A 149 10.62 14.03 -17.22
C ASP A 149 10.69 15.04 -16.07
N ALA A 150 9.93 16.13 -16.18
CA ALA A 150 9.84 17.15 -15.14
C ALA A 150 8.93 16.68 -13.99
N GLU A 151 9.53 16.17 -12.93
CA GLU A 151 8.84 15.73 -11.72
C GLU A 151 8.40 16.88 -10.81
N ASN A 152 9.14 17.99 -10.84
CA ASN A 152 8.90 19.16 -9.99
C ASN A 152 8.89 20.46 -10.81
N ASN A 153 8.17 21.48 -10.32
CA ASN A 153 8.00 22.76 -10.98
C ASN A 153 8.39 23.90 -10.03
N LEU A 154 9.24 24.83 -10.48
CA LEU A 154 9.54 26.08 -9.77
C LEU A 154 8.91 27.26 -10.52
N VAL A 155 8.06 28.01 -9.85
CA VAL A 155 7.37 29.19 -10.40
C VAL A 155 7.88 30.45 -9.69
N MET A 156 8.39 31.40 -10.46
CA MET A 156 9.04 32.63 -9.96
C MET A 156 8.22 33.87 -10.35
N LEU A 157 7.89 34.69 -9.35
CA LEU A 157 7.14 35.94 -9.49
C LEU A 157 8.01 37.14 -9.11
N HIS A 158 8.06 38.14 -9.98
CA HIS A 158 8.81 39.37 -9.76
C HIS A 158 8.07 40.39 -8.87
N GLY A 159 8.80 41.38 -8.35
CA GLY A 159 8.26 42.51 -7.56
C GLY A 159 7.66 43.65 -8.40
N TYR A 160 7.13 44.69 -7.72
CA TYR A 160 6.65 45.89 -8.40
C TYR A 160 7.79 46.61 -9.13
N GLY A 161 7.54 47.08 -10.35
CA GLY A 161 8.57 47.77 -11.14
C GLY A 161 9.66 46.88 -11.73
N ALA A 162 9.49 45.56 -11.66
CA ALA A 162 10.33 44.59 -12.36
C ALA A 162 9.53 43.84 -13.45
N GLY A 163 10.22 42.93 -14.14
CA GLY A 163 9.63 41.91 -15.02
C GLY A 163 10.44 40.62 -14.90
N LEU A 164 9.96 39.53 -15.51
CA LEU A 164 10.61 38.22 -15.46
C LEU A 164 12.07 38.23 -15.93
N GLY A 165 12.45 39.18 -16.78
CA GLY A 165 13.82 39.35 -17.28
C GLY A 165 14.82 39.68 -16.19
N PHE A 166 14.39 40.19 -15.04
CA PHE A 166 15.29 40.47 -13.90
C PHE A 166 15.88 39.17 -13.31
N PHE A 167 15.27 38.00 -13.58
CA PHE A 167 15.80 36.71 -13.17
C PHE A 167 16.89 36.14 -14.10
N TYR A 168 17.38 36.87 -15.11
CA TYR A 168 18.32 36.33 -16.11
C TYR A 168 19.58 35.64 -15.53
N LYS A 169 20.14 36.16 -14.43
CA LYS A 169 21.29 35.52 -13.73
C LYS A 169 20.95 34.21 -13.01
N ASN A 170 19.67 33.87 -12.90
CA ASN A 170 19.18 32.72 -12.13
C ASN A 170 18.78 31.55 -13.06
N PHE A 171 18.24 31.84 -14.26
CA PHE A 171 17.74 30.79 -15.15
C PHE A 171 18.77 29.71 -15.46
N GLU A 172 20.01 30.12 -15.76
CA GLU A 172 21.07 29.16 -16.07
C GLU A 172 21.40 28.30 -14.84
N GLY A 173 21.66 28.91 -13.69
CA GLY A 173 22.10 28.20 -12.48
C GLY A 173 21.03 27.30 -11.85
N LEU A 174 19.75 27.67 -11.96
CA LEU A 174 18.63 26.89 -11.42
C LEU A 174 18.18 25.76 -12.36
N SER A 175 18.28 25.96 -13.68
CA SER A 175 17.86 24.93 -14.67
C SER A 175 18.85 23.76 -14.79
N ARG A 176 19.95 23.81 -14.03
CA ARG A 176 20.88 22.68 -13.89
C ARG A 176 20.29 21.51 -13.12
N ALA A 177 19.29 21.74 -12.25
CA ALA A 177 18.67 20.69 -11.46
C ALA A 177 17.88 19.71 -12.36
N SER A 178 18.19 18.41 -12.27
CA SER A 178 17.51 17.35 -13.01
C SER A 178 16.07 17.16 -12.52
N GLY A 179 15.15 16.83 -13.42
CA GLY A 179 13.75 16.60 -13.06
C GLY A 179 12.96 17.85 -12.64
N TRP A 180 13.50 19.06 -12.88
CA TRP A 180 12.81 20.34 -12.66
C TRP A 180 12.44 21.04 -13.96
N LYS A 181 11.27 21.68 -13.94
CA LYS A 181 10.88 22.69 -14.91
C LYS A 181 10.75 24.05 -14.25
N LEU A 182 11.38 25.05 -14.85
CA LEU A 182 11.35 26.42 -14.35
C LEU A 182 10.33 27.25 -15.11
N TYR A 183 9.62 28.10 -14.40
CA TYR A 183 8.72 29.10 -14.93
C TYR A 183 9.01 30.44 -14.25
N ALA A 184 9.24 31.50 -15.03
CA ALA A 184 9.12 32.87 -14.55
C ALA A 184 7.91 33.52 -15.22
N LEU A 185 7.09 34.20 -14.42
CA LEU A 185 5.84 34.79 -14.88
C LEU A 185 5.84 36.29 -14.61
N ASP A 186 5.34 37.05 -15.58
CA ASP A 186 4.95 38.43 -15.33
C ASP A 186 3.53 38.45 -14.74
N LEU A 187 3.34 39.14 -13.62
CA LEU A 187 2.01 39.31 -13.03
C LEU A 187 1.06 40.04 -14.01
N LEU A 188 -0.24 39.73 -13.95
CA LEU A 188 -1.25 40.37 -14.80
C LEU A 188 -1.13 41.91 -14.68
N GLY A 189 -1.17 42.64 -15.80
CA GLY A 189 -1.00 44.09 -15.81
C GLY A 189 0.41 44.61 -15.52
N MET A 190 1.40 43.72 -15.41
CA MET A 190 2.82 44.03 -15.20
C MET A 190 3.71 43.36 -16.25
N GLY A 191 4.98 43.74 -16.31
CA GLY A 191 5.92 43.20 -17.30
C GLY A 191 5.39 43.28 -18.73
N ARG A 192 5.53 42.18 -19.47
CA ARG A 192 4.95 41.95 -20.80
C ARG A 192 3.60 41.21 -20.77
N SER A 193 3.07 40.89 -19.59
CA SER A 193 1.69 40.39 -19.48
C SER A 193 0.70 41.42 -20.01
N SER A 194 -0.46 40.94 -20.44
CA SER A 194 -1.55 41.81 -20.89
C SER A 194 -1.92 42.85 -19.82
N ARG A 195 -2.41 44.01 -20.26
CA ARG A 195 -2.74 45.16 -19.40
C ARG A 195 -4.22 45.51 -19.45
N PRO A 196 -5.12 44.60 -19.03
CA PRO A 196 -6.55 44.86 -19.05
C PRO A 196 -6.91 45.98 -18.05
N PRO A 197 -7.96 46.77 -18.30
CA PRO A 197 -8.37 47.83 -17.39
C PRO A 197 -8.79 47.25 -16.03
N PHE A 198 -8.27 47.81 -14.95
CA PHE A 198 -8.62 47.42 -13.58
C PHE A 198 -9.70 48.35 -13.01
N ARG A 199 -10.76 47.78 -12.45
CA ARG A 199 -11.83 48.49 -11.72
C ARG A 199 -12.25 47.65 -10.52
N ILE A 200 -12.44 48.31 -9.38
CA ILE A 200 -12.91 47.71 -8.12
C ILE A 200 -14.42 47.87 -8.02
N HIS A 201 -15.12 46.78 -7.68
CA HIS A 201 -16.56 46.74 -7.51
C HIS A 201 -17.01 46.67 -6.05
N ALA A 202 -16.18 46.12 -5.16
CA ALA A 202 -16.46 46.01 -3.74
C ALA A 202 -16.66 47.38 -3.08
N LYS A 203 -17.58 47.44 -2.11
CA LYS A 203 -17.97 48.69 -1.43
C LYS A 203 -17.19 48.91 -0.13
N ASP A 204 -17.00 47.87 0.66
CA ASP A 204 -16.29 47.89 1.94
C ASP A 204 -14.77 47.75 1.77
N ARG A 205 -14.01 48.09 2.80
CA ARG A 205 -12.54 48.14 2.71
C ARG A 205 -11.91 46.76 2.52
N GLU A 206 -12.43 45.72 3.15
CA GLU A 206 -11.84 44.38 3.09
C GLU A 206 -12.14 43.72 1.75
N GLY A 207 -13.37 43.84 1.25
CA GLY A 207 -13.77 43.38 -0.08
C GLY A 207 -12.92 44.02 -1.19
N LYS A 208 -12.59 45.31 -1.07
CA LYS A 208 -11.70 46.00 -2.04
C LYS A 208 -10.28 45.44 -2.05
N ILE A 209 -9.74 45.09 -0.88
CA ILE A 209 -8.40 44.50 -0.77
C ILE A 209 -8.42 43.10 -1.38
N SER A 210 -9.40 42.27 -1.00
CA SER A 210 -9.55 40.91 -1.50
C SER A 210 -9.76 40.87 -3.01
N GLU A 211 -10.59 41.75 -3.58
CA GLU A 211 -10.80 41.85 -5.03
C GLU A 211 -9.50 42.24 -5.76
N ALA A 212 -8.70 43.15 -5.18
CA ALA A 212 -7.40 43.52 -5.73
C ALA A 212 -6.36 42.40 -5.66
N GLU A 213 -6.32 41.63 -4.55
CA GLU A 213 -5.47 40.44 -4.40
C GLU A 213 -5.87 39.36 -5.42
N ASN A 214 -7.15 39.04 -5.49
CA ASN A 214 -7.75 38.04 -6.38
C ASN A 214 -7.42 38.29 -7.85
N TRP A 215 -7.39 39.56 -8.27
CA TRP A 215 -7.09 39.91 -9.65
C TRP A 215 -5.73 39.37 -10.13
N PHE A 216 -4.73 39.30 -9.24
CA PHE A 216 -3.43 38.70 -9.54
C PHE A 216 -3.41 37.19 -9.32
N ILE A 217 -3.89 36.71 -8.16
CA ILE A 217 -3.73 35.29 -7.78
C ILE A 217 -4.66 34.35 -8.55
N ASP A 218 -5.81 34.83 -9.03
CA ASP A 218 -6.73 34.02 -9.84
C ASP A 218 -6.19 33.83 -11.26
N ALA A 219 -5.43 34.82 -11.76
CA ALA A 219 -4.69 34.69 -13.02
C ALA A 219 -3.57 33.63 -12.90
N LEU A 220 -2.89 33.57 -11.75
CA LEU A 220 -1.88 32.54 -11.47
C LEU A 220 -2.51 31.14 -11.38
N GLU A 221 -3.67 31.02 -10.71
CA GLU A 221 -4.38 29.74 -10.62
C GLU A 221 -4.86 29.25 -11.99
N GLU A 222 -5.43 30.13 -12.80
CA GLU A 222 -5.86 29.77 -14.14
C GLU A 222 -4.66 29.32 -15.01
N TRP A 223 -3.52 30.00 -14.88
CA TRP A 223 -2.28 29.59 -15.53
C TRP A 223 -1.83 28.19 -15.08
N ARG A 224 -1.85 27.89 -13.78
CA ARG A 224 -1.50 26.56 -13.23
C ARG A 224 -2.37 25.47 -13.85
N ILE A 225 -3.69 25.70 -13.90
CA ILE A 225 -4.66 24.77 -14.49
C ILE A 225 -4.34 24.53 -15.98
N LYS A 226 -4.08 25.58 -16.76
CA LYS A 226 -3.75 25.46 -18.19
C LYS A 226 -2.44 24.72 -18.44
N LYS A 227 -1.50 24.75 -17.49
CA LYS A 227 -0.22 24.02 -17.57
C LYS A 227 -0.32 22.59 -17.05
N GLY A 228 -1.46 22.17 -16.50
CA GLY A 228 -1.65 20.82 -15.95
C GLY A 228 -0.80 20.53 -14.71
N ILE A 229 -0.42 21.57 -13.95
CA ILE A 229 0.48 21.44 -12.80
C ILE A 229 -0.33 21.15 -11.54
N ASP A 230 -0.24 19.95 -10.97
CA ASP A 230 -0.93 19.61 -9.70
C ASP A 230 -0.35 20.39 -8.51
N ARG A 231 0.98 20.30 -8.32
CA ARG A 231 1.72 20.99 -7.26
C ARG A 231 3.03 21.61 -7.76
N PHE A 232 3.44 22.72 -7.13
CA PHE A 232 4.68 23.43 -7.49
C PHE A 232 5.30 24.18 -6.32
N THR A 233 6.58 24.55 -6.47
CA THR A 233 7.28 25.49 -5.58
C THR A 233 7.04 26.90 -6.07
N LEU A 234 6.55 27.78 -5.20
CA LEU A 234 6.27 29.16 -5.56
C LEU A 234 7.28 30.10 -4.89
N LEU A 235 8.03 30.81 -5.72
CA LEU A 235 8.95 31.87 -5.33
C LEU A 235 8.33 33.22 -5.68
N GLY A 236 8.27 34.13 -4.71
CA GLY A 236 7.80 35.48 -4.93
C GLY A 236 8.77 36.51 -4.36
N HIS A 237 9.16 37.49 -5.18
CA HIS A 237 9.96 38.64 -4.76
C HIS A 237 9.09 39.86 -4.42
N SER A 238 9.35 40.54 -3.31
CA SER A 238 8.69 41.80 -2.95
C SER A 238 7.15 41.72 -3.05
N LEU A 239 6.50 42.45 -3.97
CA LEU A 239 5.07 42.31 -4.26
C LEU A 239 4.66 40.90 -4.70
N GLY A 240 5.48 40.23 -5.52
CA GLY A 240 5.28 38.82 -5.88
C GLY A 240 5.28 37.91 -4.66
N GLY A 241 6.09 38.22 -3.63
CA GLY A 241 6.08 37.51 -2.34
C GLY A 241 4.75 37.69 -1.59
N TYR A 242 4.20 38.90 -1.59
CA TYR A 242 2.88 39.17 -1.02
C TYR A 242 1.78 38.37 -1.74
N MET A 243 1.80 38.37 -3.08
CA MET A 243 0.84 37.61 -3.88
C MET A 243 1.00 36.10 -3.70
N ALA A 244 2.22 35.61 -3.51
CA ALA A 244 2.49 34.20 -3.25
C ALA A 244 1.88 33.72 -1.92
N VAL A 245 1.94 34.55 -0.86
CA VAL A 245 1.25 34.25 0.41
C VAL A 245 -0.27 34.27 0.23
N ALA A 246 -0.81 35.26 -0.48
CA ALA A 246 -2.25 35.34 -0.75
C ALA A 246 -2.74 34.12 -1.56
N TYR A 247 -1.97 33.67 -2.55
CA TYR A 247 -2.24 32.47 -3.32
C TYR A 247 -2.26 31.22 -2.44
N ALA A 248 -1.24 31.02 -1.59
CA ALA A 248 -1.16 29.88 -0.68
C ALA A 248 -2.35 29.79 0.29
N LEU A 249 -2.88 30.94 0.73
CA LEU A 249 -4.03 31.01 1.63
C LEU A 249 -5.37 30.75 0.90
N LYS A 250 -5.49 31.16 -0.37
CA LYS A 250 -6.73 31.02 -1.16
C LYS A 250 -6.87 29.66 -1.84
N TYR A 251 -5.77 29.13 -2.36
CA TYR A 251 -5.71 27.90 -3.16
C TYR A 251 -4.81 26.85 -2.48
N PRO A 252 -5.25 26.28 -1.34
CA PRO A 252 -4.43 25.35 -0.55
C PRO A 252 -4.24 23.99 -1.25
N GLY A 253 -3.16 23.28 -0.92
CA GLY A 253 -2.87 21.95 -1.46
C GLY A 253 -2.08 21.93 -2.78
N HIS A 254 -1.92 23.07 -3.45
CA HIS A 254 -1.19 23.19 -4.73
C HIS A 254 0.28 23.59 -4.58
N LEU A 255 0.74 23.90 -3.37
CA LEU A 255 2.15 24.23 -3.12
C LEU A 255 2.86 23.06 -2.43
N ASN A 256 4.11 22.81 -2.83
CA ASN A 256 5.02 21.93 -2.10
C ASN A 256 6.01 22.71 -1.20
N LYS A 257 6.31 23.96 -1.56
CA LYS A 257 7.10 24.92 -0.79
C LYS A 257 6.79 26.36 -1.23
N LEU A 258 6.90 27.29 -0.28
CA LEU A 258 6.76 28.73 -0.51
C LEU A 258 8.07 29.45 -0.19
N ILE A 259 8.61 30.20 -1.14
CA ILE A 259 9.87 30.95 -1.01
C ILE A 259 9.57 32.44 -1.18
N LEU A 260 9.90 33.23 -0.16
CA LEU A 260 9.59 34.65 -0.06
C LEU A 260 10.90 35.44 -0.07
N ALA A 261 11.25 36.00 -1.23
CA ALA A 261 12.44 36.82 -1.40
C ALA A 261 12.11 38.29 -1.13
N SER A 262 12.62 38.84 -0.03
CA SER A 262 12.42 40.22 0.41
C SER A 262 10.96 40.68 0.32
N PRO A 263 9.98 39.92 0.88
CA PRO A 263 8.55 40.14 0.63
C PRO A 263 8.07 41.48 1.21
N VAL A 264 7.17 42.15 0.48
CA VAL A 264 6.51 43.35 0.99
C VAL A 264 5.37 43.01 1.94
N GLY A 265 5.12 43.91 2.90
CA GLY A 265 3.89 43.88 3.70
C GLY A 265 3.90 42.93 4.89
N ILE A 266 5.07 42.51 5.39
CA ILE A 266 5.17 41.68 6.60
C ILE A 266 4.71 42.43 7.86
N PRO A 267 5.36 43.51 8.35
CA PRO A 267 5.05 44.12 9.66
C PRO A 267 3.69 44.84 9.77
N GLU A 268 3.15 44.97 11.00
CA GLU A 268 1.85 45.64 11.29
C GLU A 268 1.93 47.16 11.46
N ASP A 269 3.07 47.70 11.90
CA ASP A 269 3.33 49.14 12.07
C ASP A 269 4.78 49.42 11.63
N PRO A 270 5.02 50.33 10.68
CA PRO A 270 6.38 50.66 10.23
C PRO A 270 7.29 51.29 11.30
N TYR A 271 6.79 51.57 12.52
CA TYR A 271 7.57 52.20 13.62
C TYR A 271 7.70 51.37 14.90
N ALA A 272 7.29 50.09 14.91
CA ALA A 272 7.44 49.23 16.09
C ALA A 272 8.86 48.60 16.15
N VAL A 273 9.89 49.42 16.40
CA VAL A 273 11.25 48.96 16.77
C VAL A 273 11.46 49.15 18.26
N ASN A 274 11.91 48.08 18.95
CA ASN A 274 12.41 48.16 20.33
C ASN A 274 13.64 49.10 20.38
N SER A 275 13.77 49.86 21.47
CA SER A 275 14.71 50.98 21.66
C SER A 275 16.20 50.61 21.79
N ASP A 276 16.62 49.38 21.47
CA ASP A 276 18.00 48.91 21.68
C ASP A 276 18.79 48.65 20.37
N MET A 277 18.36 49.18 19.23
CA MET A 277 19.14 49.17 17.97
C MET A 277 19.55 50.60 17.56
N PRO A 278 20.75 50.82 16.99
CA PRO A 278 21.14 52.12 16.44
C PRO A 278 20.14 52.54 15.35
N GLU A 279 19.69 53.80 15.39
CA GLU A 279 18.67 54.32 14.46
C GLU A 279 19.07 54.11 12.99
N PRO A 280 18.28 53.37 12.18
CA PRO A 280 18.41 53.41 10.73
C PRO A 280 17.65 54.63 10.22
N SER A 281 18.39 55.66 9.81
CA SER A 281 17.82 56.69 8.95
C SER A 281 17.42 56.03 7.62
N ASP A 282 16.12 56.06 7.34
CA ASP A 282 15.48 55.86 6.03
C ASP A 282 15.05 54.41 5.70
N SER A 283 13.76 54.10 5.87
CA SER A 283 13.08 52.91 5.29
C SER A 283 11.77 53.34 4.65
N THR A 284 11.77 53.67 3.36
CA THR A 284 10.54 53.90 2.57
C THR A 284 10.75 53.54 1.10
N MET A 285 9.67 53.37 0.31
CA MET A 285 9.67 53.23 -1.15
C MET A 285 10.44 54.37 -1.88
N GLY A 286 10.71 55.50 -1.22
CA GLY A 286 11.59 56.55 -1.73
C GLY A 286 13.07 56.13 -1.81
N ASN A 287 13.51 55.18 -0.99
CA ASN A 287 14.87 54.64 -1.01
C ASN A 287 15.13 53.80 -2.25
N GLU A 288 14.09 53.12 -2.75
CA GLU A 288 14.16 52.39 -4.01
C GLU A 288 14.66 53.28 -5.15
N PHE A 289 14.39 54.59 -5.07
CA PHE A 289 14.76 55.59 -6.07
C PHE A 289 16.00 56.44 -5.73
N THR A 290 16.57 56.31 -4.53
CA THR A 290 17.59 57.24 -4.00
C THR A 290 18.86 56.57 -3.45
N GLN A 291 18.86 55.27 -3.18
CA GLN A 291 20.00 54.54 -2.59
C GLN A 291 21.00 54.09 -3.66
N ASP A 292 22.31 54.28 -3.42
CA ASP A 292 23.40 53.87 -4.32
C ASP A 292 23.87 52.44 -3.99
N GLN A 293 23.81 51.54 -4.97
CA GLN A 293 24.07 50.09 -4.77
C GLN A 293 25.57 49.73 -4.70
N GLU A 294 26.46 50.65 -5.09
CA GLU A 294 27.91 50.41 -5.16
C GLU A 294 28.56 50.30 -3.75
N ASN A 295 28.03 51.03 -2.77
CA ASN A 295 28.47 50.95 -1.36
C ASN A 295 28.06 49.64 -0.67
N THR A 296 27.12 48.91 -1.24
CA THR A 296 26.52 47.69 -0.68
C THR A 296 27.29 46.42 -1.12
N THR A 297 27.97 46.48 -2.27
CA THR A 297 28.64 45.34 -2.91
C THR A 297 30.17 45.34 -2.71
N GLN A 298 30.78 46.50 -2.44
CA GLN A 298 32.21 46.62 -2.08
C GLN A 298 32.39 46.61 -0.56
N GLY A 299 32.79 45.46 -0.02
CA GLY A 299 33.23 45.35 1.38
C GLY A 299 34.45 46.23 1.66
N SER A 300 34.44 46.90 2.81
CA SER A 300 35.59 47.58 3.41
C SER A 300 36.87 46.75 3.32
N ASN A 301 37.94 47.36 2.81
CA ASN A 301 39.27 46.76 2.72
C ASN A 301 39.74 46.15 4.06
N PRO A 302 40.27 44.91 4.08
CA PRO A 302 40.86 44.31 5.26
C PRO A 302 42.34 44.73 5.36
N SER A 303 42.64 45.86 6.00
CA SER A 303 43.99 46.15 6.52
C SER A 303 43.98 47.36 7.46
N THR A 304 43.64 47.13 8.73
CA THR A 304 44.31 47.71 9.91
C THR A 304 43.63 47.10 11.15
N VAL A 305 44.32 46.12 11.74
CA VAL A 305 43.96 45.58 13.05
C VAL A 305 44.30 46.66 14.08
N ASN A 306 43.32 47.07 14.88
CA ASN A 306 43.57 47.46 16.26
C ASN A 306 42.57 46.76 17.16
N VAL A 307 43.14 46.12 18.18
CA VAL A 307 42.61 45.12 19.09
C VAL A 307 41.58 45.73 20.06
N GLY A 308 40.51 44.99 20.35
CA GLY A 308 39.56 45.30 21.43
C GLY A 308 38.52 44.19 21.61
N ASP A 309 38.70 43.39 22.65
CA ASP A 309 37.98 42.18 23.03
C ASP A 309 36.46 42.33 23.17
N ASN A 310 35.69 41.34 22.68
CA ASN A 310 34.27 41.18 23.01
C ASN A 310 33.96 39.74 23.47
N ASN A 311 34.44 39.42 24.68
CA ASN A 311 33.80 38.43 25.55
C ASN A 311 32.95 39.18 26.58
N ASN A 312 31.62 39.26 26.39
CA ASN A 312 30.67 39.27 27.52
C ASN A 312 29.20 39.25 27.07
N PHE A 313 28.61 38.05 26.99
CA PHE A 313 27.19 37.85 26.73
C PHE A 313 26.34 37.70 28.02
N LEU A 314 26.85 38.16 29.18
CA LEU A 314 26.28 37.79 30.49
C LEU A 314 25.96 38.94 31.48
N ASN A 315 26.00 40.22 31.10
CA ASN A 315 25.68 41.31 32.04
C ASN A 315 24.76 42.41 31.47
N ALA A 316 23.54 42.03 31.07
CA ALA A 316 22.45 42.99 30.83
C ALA A 316 21.15 42.53 31.50
N ARG A 317 21.22 42.32 32.81
CA ARG A 317 20.04 42.16 33.67
C ARG A 317 20.17 43.09 34.88
N SER A 318 20.04 44.40 34.66
CA SER A 318 19.65 45.36 35.70
C SER A 318 19.54 46.79 35.15
N LYS A 319 18.29 47.25 34.95
CA LYS A 319 17.76 48.58 35.31
C LYS A 319 16.43 48.78 34.58
N ALA A 320 15.35 48.35 35.22
CA ALA A 320 14.00 48.80 34.89
C ALA A 320 13.69 50.02 35.77
N GLY A 321 13.29 51.12 35.14
CA GLY A 321 12.66 52.29 35.75
C GLY A 321 11.46 52.71 34.88
N PRO A 322 10.35 53.18 35.46
CA PRO A 322 9.04 53.10 34.82
C PRO A 322 8.78 54.30 33.89
N GLN A 323 8.14 54.05 32.74
CA GLN A 323 7.38 55.09 32.04
C GLN A 323 6.10 54.53 31.42
N GLU A 324 4.99 55.06 31.93
CA GLU A 324 3.63 54.91 31.46
C GLU A 324 3.38 55.66 30.13
N ASN A 325 2.30 55.24 29.46
CA ASN A 325 1.62 55.85 28.31
C ASN A 325 2.22 55.57 26.92
N GLY A 326 1.83 54.41 26.39
CA GLY A 326 2.01 54.03 25.01
C GLY A 326 1.20 54.88 24.01
N LYS A 327 1.90 55.36 22.99
CA LYS A 327 1.47 55.48 21.58
C LYS A 327 2.71 55.84 20.75
N PRO A 328 3.07 55.08 19.70
CA PRO A 328 4.21 55.43 18.85
C PRO A 328 3.91 56.70 18.02
N VAL A 329 4.93 57.54 17.82
CA VAL A 329 4.87 58.80 17.07
C VAL A 329 4.76 58.49 15.57
N ARG A 330 3.64 58.87 14.95
CA ARG A 330 3.39 58.70 13.50
C ARG A 330 4.14 59.77 12.69
N ARG A 331 5.03 59.40 11.76
CA ARG A 331 5.53 60.34 10.74
C ARG A 331 4.42 60.69 9.75
N GLN A 332 4.26 61.98 9.46
CA GLN A 332 3.30 62.46 8.47
C GLN A 332 3.97 62.52 7.09
N LEU A 333 3.53 61.66 6.16
CA LEU A 333 3.87 61.81 4.75
C LEU A 333 3.24 63.12 4.21
N PRO A 334 3.87 63.79 3.21
CA PRO A 334 3.30 64.99 2.60
C PRO A 334 1.90 64.69 2.02
N LYS A 335 0.89 65.51 2.38
CA LYS A 335 -0.52 65.28 2.00
C LYS A 335 -0.76 65.16 0.48
N TRP A 336 0.09 65.78 -0.33
CA TRP A 336 0.02 65.69 -1.79
C TRP A 336 0.41 64.29 -2.30
N LEU A 337 1.38 63.62 -1.66
CA LEU A 337 1.85 62.29 -2.02
C LEU A 337 0.77 61.23 -1.70
N THR A 338 0.13 61.35 -0.53
CA THR A 338 -0.97 60.48 -0.13
C THR A 338 -2.20 60.68 -1.02
N TYR A 339 -2.53 61.93 -1.38
CA TYR A 339 -3.64 62.24 -2.29
C TYR A 339 -3.42 61.66 -3.69
N LEU A 340 -2.22 61.80 -4.27
CA LEU A 340 -1.91 61.25 -5.59
C LEU A 340 -1.91 59.72 -5.59
N TRP A 341 -1.38 59.08 -4.54
CA TRP A 341 -1.42 57.62 -4.39
C TRP A 341 -2.85 57.08 -4.30
N ASP A 342 -3.69 57.68 -3.46
CA ASP A 342 -5.11 57.28 -3.33
C ASP A 342 -5.95 57.66 -4.57
N ALA A 343 -5.49 58.62 -5.38
CA ALA A 343 -6.08 58.97 -6.67
C ALA A 343 -5.58 58.10 -7.86
N ASN A 344 -4.89 56.98 -7.60
CA ASN A 344 -4.32 56.06 -8.59
C ASN A 344 -3.21 56.67 -9.49
N PHE A 345 -2.53 57.72 -9.04
CA PHE A 345 -1.33 58.24 -9.72
C PHE A 345 -0.07 57.50 -9.26
N SER A 346 0.39 56.56 -10.08
CA SER A 346 1.62 55.80 -9.83
C SER A 346 2.89 56.59 -10.23
N PRO A 347 4.08 56.22 -9.70
CA PRO A 347 5.37 56.73 -10.18
C PRO A 347 5.57 56.60 -11.70
N PHE A 348 5.08 55.51 -12.31
CA PHE A 348 5.15 55.30 -13.77
C PHE A 348 4.22 56.24 -14.55
N SER A 349 3.17 56.78 -13.91
CA SER A 349 2.34 57.82 -14.51
C SER A 349 3.15 59.08 -14.79
N PHE A 350 4.08 59.44 -13.90
CA PHE A 350 5.00 60.55 -14.12
C PHE A 350 5.99 60.29 -15.25
N VAL A 351 6.54 59.07 -15.34
CA VAL A 351 7.43 58.67 -16.44
C VAL A 351 6.71 58.81 -17.78
N ARG A 352 5.46 58.35 -17.88
CA ARG A 352 4.65 58.46 -19.12
C ARG A 352 4.31 59.91 -19.47
N TRP A 353 3.97 60.73 -18.49
CA TRP A 353 3.60 62.13 -18.69
C TRP A 353 4.79 63.03 -19.04
N SER A 354 5.97 62.69 -18.55
CA SER A 354 7.20 63.46 -18.81
C SER A 354 7.69 63.38 -20.26
N GLY A 355 7.08 62.52 -21.10
CA GLY A 355 7.34 62.45 -22.53
C GLY A 355 8.83 62.23 -22.83
N PRO A 356 9.49 63.09 -23.64
CA PRO A 356 10.91 62.96 -23.98
C PRO A 356 11.89 63.03 -22.80
N LEU A 357 11.46 63.52 -21.63
CA LEU A 357 12.27 63.54 -20.40
C LEU A 357 12.20 62.22 -19.61
N GLY A 358 11.26 61.34 -19.91
CA GLY A 358 11.02 60.08 -19.20
C GLY A 358 12.23 59.15 -19.08
N PRO A 359 12.98 58.86 -20.17
CA PRO A 359 14.16 58.01 -20.08
C PRO A 359 15.27 58.64 -19.24
N ARG A 360 15.37 59.98 -19.23
CA ARG A 360 16.26 60.70 -18.33
C ARG A 360 15.89 60.48 -16.88
N LEU A 361 14.61 60.58 -16.52
CA LEU A 361 14.15 60.32 -15.15
C LEU A 361 14.44 58.87 -14.72
N VAL A 362 14.19 57.90 -15.60
CA VAL A 362 14.47 56.48 -15.32
C VAL A 362 15.97 56.20 -15.24
N SER A 363 16.82 56.88 -16.02
CA SER A 363 18.27 56.67 -15.94
C SER A 363 18.89 57.13 -14.62
N GLY A 364 18.32 58.14 -13.96
CA GLY A 364 18.74 58.53 -12.61
C GLY A 364 18.45 57.45 -11.57
N TRP A 365 17.45 56.62 -11.80
CA TRP A 365 17.14 55.46 -10.95
C TRP A 365 17.99 54.24 -11.29
N THR A 366 18.02 53.84 -12.57
CA THR A 366 18.71 52.61 -13.00
C THR A 366 20.22 52.71 -12.83
N SER A 367 20.82 53.88 -13.01
CA SER A 367 22.27 54.05 -12.85
C SER A 367 22.75 53.83 -11.42
N ARG A 368 21.94 54.19 -10.42
CA ARG A 368 22.24 53.93 -9.00
C ARG A 368 22.00 52.47 -8.63
N ARG A 369 20.95 51.87 -9.21
CA ARG A 369 20.51 50.51 -8.91
C ARG A 369 21.35 49.43 -9.59
N PHE A 370 21.75 49.65 -10.84
CA PHE A 370 22.50 48.70 -11.66
C PHE A 370 23.98 49.06 -11.78
N SER A 371 24.49 50.03 -11.01
CA SER A 371 25.90 50.45 -11.00
C SER A 371 26.89 49.31 -10.76
N HIS A 372 26.47 48.29 -9.99
CA HIS A 372 27.28 47.12 -9.67
C HIS A 372 27.35 46.08 -10.81
N LEU A 373 26.53 46.22 -11.87
CA LEU A 373 26.51 45.31 -13.00
C LEU A 373 27.47 45.78 -14.12
N PRO A 374 27.94 44.87 -14.98
CA PRO A 374 28.71 45.25 -16.16
C PRO A 374 27.96 46.31 -17.01
N PRO A 375 28.66 47.28 -17.63
CA PRO A 375 28.02 48.40 -18.32
C PRO A 375 26.98 48.00 -19.38
N GLU A 376 27.23 46.91 -20.11
CA GLU A 376 26.31 46.38 -21.13
C GLU A 376 25.03 45.79 -20.52
N GLU A 377 25.16 45.04 -19.42
CA GLU A 377 24.02 44.46 -18.69
C GLU A 377 23.20 45.57 -17.99
N SER A 378 23.87 46.54 -17.36
CA SER A 378 23.24 47.71 -16.75
C SER A 378 22.45 48.52 -17.77
N GLN A 379 22.99 48.73 -18.98
CA GLN A 379 22.30 49.43 -20.05
C GLN A 379 21.09 48.65 -20.56
N ALA A 380 21.21 47.32 -20.75
CA ALA A 380 20.10 46.50 -21.19
C ALA A 380 18.95 46.45 -20.16
N LEU A 381 19.28 46.34 -18.87
CA LEU A 381 18.28 46.44 -17.79
C LEU A 381 17.68 47.83 -17.67
N HIS A 382 18.44 48.89 -17.99
CA HIS A 382 17.89 50.24 -18.07
C HIS A 382 16.85 50.35 -19.19
N ASP A 383 17.19 49.90 -20.40
CA ASP A 383 16.29 49.92 -21.55
C ASP A 383 15.04 49.08 -21.29
N TYR A 384 15.18 47.91 -20.66
CA TYR A 384 14.07 47.05 -20.26
C TYR A 384 13.19 47.72 -19.20
N SER A 385 13.77 48.29 -18.15
CA SER A 385 13.01 48.98 -17.11
C SER A 385 12.20 50.15 -17.67
N TYR A 386 12.83 50.98 -18.50
CA TYR A 386 12.15 52.11 -19.13
C TYR A 386 11.02 51.67 -20.07
N SER A 387 11.23 50.62 -20.87
CA SER A 387 10.22 50.10 -21.80
C SER A 387 8.99 49.56 -21.07
N LEU A 388 9.19 48.95 -19.88
CA LEU A 388 8.12 48.50 -18.99
C LEU A 388 7.37 49.68 -18.35
N PHE A 389 8.07 50.69 -17.84
CA PHE A 389 7.46 51.83 -17.12
C PHE A 389 6.65 52.74 -18.05
N ARG A 390 7.00 52.81 -19.33
CA ARG A 390 6.26 53.57 -20.33
C ARG A 390 4.93 52.90 -20.74
N GLN A 391 4.73 51.61 -20.47
CA GLN A 391 3.51 50.89 -20.85
C GLN A 391 2.26 51.46 -20.16
N ARG A 392 1.08 51.27 -20.80
CA ARG A 392 -0.23 51.68 -20.27
C ARG A 392 -0.45 51.12 -18.85
N GLY A 393 -0.99 51.95 -17.95
CA GLY A 393 -1.33 51.51 -16.60
C GLY A 393 -2.44 50.48 -16.56
N SER A 394 -2.30 49.49 -15.67
CA SER A 394 -3.26 48.40 -15.45
C SER A 394 -3.12 47.86 -14.01
N GLY A 395 -2.22 46.89 -13.78
CA GLY A 395 -2.04 46.26 -12.47
C GLY A 395 -1.55 47.24 -11.39
N GLU A 396 -0.88 48.32 -11.78
CA GLU A 396 -0.48 49.38 -10.84
C GLU A 396 -1.66 50.09 -10.17
N TYR A 397 -2.85 50.10 -10.76
CA TYR A 397 -4.05 50.68 -10.15
C TYR A 397 -4.65 49.79 -9.05
N ALA A 398 -4.35 48.49 -9.07
CA ALA A 398 -4.71 47.58 -7.98
C ALA A 398 -3.83 47.84 -6.74
N LEU A 399 -2.63 48.38 -6.91
CA LEU A 399 -1.66 48.58 -5.82
C LEU A 399 -2.12 49.62 -4.81
N ALA A 400 -2.87 50.64 -5.20
CA ALA A 400 -3.42 51.60 -4.25
C ALA A 400 -4.37 50.94 -3.24
N TYR A 401 -4.97 49.79 -3.58
CA TYR A 401 -5.84 48.98 -2.73
C TYR A 401 -5.08 47.93 -1.92
N VAL A 402 -3.96 47.41 -2.44
CA VAL A 402 -3.13 46.42 -1.74
C VAL A 402 -2.12 47.09 -0.78
N LEU A 403 -1.55 48.22 -1.18
CA LEU A 403 -0.50 48.95 -0.47
C LEU A 403 -0.96 50.39 -0.16
N ALA A 404 -0.76 50.82 1.08
CA ALA A 404 -0.82 52.20 1.49
C ALA A 404 0.46 52.97 1.07
N PRO A 405 0.43 54.30 1.02
CA PRO A 405 1.59 55.13 0.69
C PRO A 405 2.82 54.73 1.53
N GLY A 406 3.96 54.46 0.87
CA GLY A 406 5.18 53.97 1.52
C GLY A 406 5.39 52.45 1.50
N ALA A 407 4.63 51.70 0.68
CA ALA A 407 4.73 50.24 0.49
C ALA A 407 4.22 49.41 1.68
N PHE A 408 3.39 50.00 2.53
CA PHE A 408 2.79 49.31 3.67
C PHE A 408 1.55 48.51 3.22
N ALA A 409 1.46 47.22 3.56
CA ALA A 409 0.30 46.42 3.17
C ALA A 409 -0.97 46.88 3.89
N ARG A 410 -2.05 47.10 3.14
CA ARG A 410 -3.37 47.38 3.73
C ARG A 410 -3.95 46.17 4.47
N SER A 411 -3.47 44.96 4.14
CA SER A 411 -3.71 43.71 4.87
C SER A 411 -2.37 43.02 5.18
N PRO A 412 -1.72 43.35 6.32
CA PRO A 412 -0.39 42.85 6.68
C PRO A 412 -0.29 41.33 6.69
N LEU A 413 0.78 40.78 6.12
CA LEU A 413 1.03 39.34 6.02
C LEU A 413 1.27 38.72 7.40
N ILE A 414 1.89 39.41 8.36
CA ILE A 414 2.12 38.90 9.72
C ILE A 414 0.83 38.51 10.48
N ARG A 415 -0.33 38.99 10.03
CA ARG A 415 -1.66 38.62 10.57
C ARG A 415 -2.23 37.34 9.96
N ARG A 416 -1.66 36.87 8.84
CA ARG A 416 -2.23 35.75 8.05
C ARG A 416 -1.22 34.64 7.75
N ILE A 417 0.09 34.93 7.82
CA ILE A 417 1.19 34.03 7.42
C ILE A 417 1.24 32.74 8.25
N HIS A 418 0.89 32.79 9.54
CA HIS A 418 0.80 31.62 10.42
C HIS A 418 -0.29 30.63 9.99
N GLY A 419 -1.28 31.10 9.22
CA GLY A 419 -2.31 30.26 8.64
C GLY A 419 -1.84 29.48 7.41
N VAL A 420 -0.73 29.84 6.75
CA VAL A 420 -0.28 29.17 5.51
C VAL A 420 -0.02 27.68 5.77
N GLY A 421 -0.59 26.82 4.93
CA GLY A 421 -0.49 25.37 5.07
C GLY A 421 -1.46 24.78 6.09
N ARG A 422 -2.48 25.53 6.54
CA ARG A 422 -3.44 25.13 7.59
C ARG A 422 -4.90 25.19 7.15
N GLN A 423 -5.15 25.45 5.86
CA GLN A 423 -6.48 25.60 5.27
C GLN A 423 -7.22 24.25 5.17
N LEU A 424 -8.55 24.32 4.96
CA LEU A 424 -9.37 23.15 4.62
C LEU A 424 -9.27 22.86 3.12
N LEU A 425 -8.99 21.60 2.75
CA LEU A 425 -8.99 21.14 1.36
C LEU A 425 -10.45 20.95 0.92
N GLY A 426 -10.87 21.63 -0.14
CA GLY A 426 -12.20 21.53 -0.73
C GLY A 426 -12.15 21.26 -2.24
N PRO A 427 -13.27 20.81 -2.85
CA PRO A 427 -13.38 20.74 -4.31
C PRO A 427 -13.42 22.16 -4.86
N HIS A 428 -12.29 22.66 -5.34
CA HIS A 428 -12.21 23.97 -5.98
C HIS A 428 -12.74 23.84 -7.43
N ALA A 429 -14.06 23.92 -7.60
CA ALA A 429 -14.65 24.23 -8.90
C ALA A 429 -14.40 25.71 -9.20
N GLY A 430 -14.16 26.06 -10.47
CA GLY A 430 -13.80 27.40 -10.95
C GLY A 430 -14.80 28.50 -10.59
N PRO A 431 -14.56 29.75 -11.04
CA PRO A 431 -15.35 30.91 -10.64
C PRO A 431 -16.80 30.74 -11.14
N LEU A 432 -17.73 30.50 -10.23
CA LEU A 432 -19.18 30.59 -10.45
C LEU A 432 -19.80 31.50 -9.38
N PRO A 433 -20.84 32.28 -9.73
CA PRO A 433 -21.45 33.26 -8.83
C PRO A 433 -22.35 32.62 -7.77
N ASP A 434 -22.26 33.15 -6.56
CA ASP A 434 -23.17 33.06 -5.40
C ASP A 434 -24.17 31.89 -5.37
N ASP A 435 -23.83 30.83 -4.63
CA ASP A 435 -24.79 29.79 -4.22
C ASP A 435 -24.75 29.65 -2.68
N ASP A 436 -25.77 30.21 -2.01
CA ASP A 436 -25.89 30.39 -0.55
C ASP A 436 -26.13 29.08 0.25
N ASN A 437 -25.89 27.90 -0.33
CA ASN A 437 -26.25 26.60 0.27
C ASN A 437 -25.06 25.71 0.69
N ALA A 438 -23.89 26.28 0.95
CA ALA A 438 -22.67 25.54 1.31
C ALA A 438 -22.57 25.09 2.79
N SER A 439 -23.56 25.37 3.65
CA SER A 439 -23.44 25.18 5.11
C SER A 439 -23.75 23.76 5.62
N ALA A 440 -24.26 22.84 4.79
CA ALA A 440 -24.75 21.52 5.26
C ALA A 440 -23.87 20.29 4.95
N LYS A 441 -22.67 20.43 4.35
CA LYS A 441 -21.77 19.30 3.99
C LYS A 441 -20.33 19.43 4.55
N ALA A 442 -20.17 19.85 5.81
CA ALA A 442 -18.86 20.20 6.36
C ALA A 442 -18.13 19.13 7.19
N ASN A 443 -18.72 17.95 7.45
CA ASN A 443 -18.20 17.02 8.47
C ASN A 443 -17.10 16.03 8.04
N ASN A 444 -16.43 16.21 6.89
CA ASN A 444 -15.26 15.37 6.56
C ASN A 444 -14.26 16.01 5.58
N LYS A 445 -14.00 17.32 5.69
CA LYS A 445 -12.97 17.99 4.85
C LYS A 445 -11.58 17.84 5.48
N LYS A 446 -10.65 17.25 4.73
CA LYS A 446 -9.23 17.07 5.10
C LYS A 446 -8.54 18.44 5.21
N ARG A 447 -7.78 18.71 6.27
CA ARG A 447 -6.95 19.93 6.39
C ARG A 447 -5.58 19.72 5.76
N GLU A 448 -4.95 20.82 5.33
CA GLU A 448 -3.55 20.82 4.95
C GLU A 448 -2.65 20.64 6.18
N ASN A 449 -1.60 19.82 6.04
CA ASN A 449 -0.73 19.40 7.15
C ASN A 449 0.61 20.18 7.14
N GLY A 450 0.53 21.51 7.01
CA GLY A 450 1.67 22.42 7.03
C GLY A 450 2.40 22.55 5.69
N LEU A 451 2.92 23.74 5.42
CA LEU A 451 3.70 24.08 4.23
C LEU A 451 5.09 24.59 4.66
N PRO A 452 6.18 24.15 4.02
CA PRO A 452 7.50 24.74 4.20
C PRO A 452 7.57 26.16 3.63
N VAL A 453 7.99 27.12 4.44
CA VAL A 453 8.12 28.54 4.08
C VAL A 453 9.55 29.02 4.35
N VAL A 454 10.16 29.67 3.36
CA VAL A 454 11.51 30.23 3.47
C VAL A 454 11.44 31.73 3.20
N PHE A 455 11.95 32.53 4.13
CA PHE A 455 12.13 33.97 3.95
C PHE A 455 13.59 34.24 3.61
N MET A 456 13.86 35.00 2.55
CA MET A 456 15.21 35.37 2.13
C MET A 456 15.32 36.89 2.10
N TYR A 457 16.29 37.48 2.81
CA TYR A 457 16.54 38.92 2.80
C TYR A 457 17.99 39.20 2.41
N GLY A 458 18.25 40.36 1.81
CA GLY A 458 19.63 40.83 1.61
C GLY A 458 20.26 41.30 2.92
N GLU A 459 21.58 41.18 3.04
CA GLU A 459 22.35 41.72 4.17
C GLU A 459 22.12 43.23 4.37
N ASN A 460 21.89 43.96 3.29
CA ASN A 460 21.61 45.39 3.29
C ASN A 460 20.21 45.69 2.72
N ASP A 461 19.26 44.78 2.97
CA ASP A 461 17.88 44.96 2.54
C ASP A 461 17.20 46.06 3.35
N TRP A 462 16.49 46.95 2.66
CA TRP A 462 15.70 48.02 3.29
C TRP A 462 14.32 47.52 3.75
N MET A 463 14.00 46.26 3.47
CA MET A 463 12.83 45.56 3.99
C MET A 463 13.08 45.04 5.40
N ASP A 464 12.00 44.93 6.19
CA ASP A 464 12.06 44.55 7.60
C ASP A 464 12.40 43.06 7.79
N VAL A 465 13.70 42.79 7.97
CA VAL A 465 14.24 41.46 8.31
C VAL A 465 13.72 40.98 9.67
N ALA A 466 13.55 41.88 10.65
CA ALA A 466 13.01 41.54 11.96
C ALA A 466 11.54 41.09 11.85
N GLY A 467 10.77 41.69 10.95
CA GLY A 467 9.44 41.24 10.55
C GLY A 467 9.46 39.81 9.99
N GLY A 468 10.47 39.44 9.22
CA GLY A 468 10.70 38.06 8.76
C GLY A 468 10.89 37.06 9.92
N PHE A 469 11.73 37.40 10.90
CA PHE A 469 11.91 36.58 12.11
C PHE A 469 10.63 36.52 12.96
N ALA A 470 9.88 37.61 13.07
CA ALA A 470 8.59 37.61 13.74
C ALA A 470 7.56 36.71 13.04
N ALA A 471 7.57 36.66 11.70
CA ALA A 471 6.73 35.76 10.92
C ALA A 471 7.12 34.30 11.15
N GLU A 472 8.42 33.98 11.13
CA GLU A 472 8.94 32.65 11.47
C GLU A 472 8.47 32.21 12.87
N GLN A 473 8.58 33.09 13.87
CA GLN A 473 8.14 32.79 15.23
C GLN A 473 6.63 32.51 15.31
N LYS A 474 5.79 33.37 14.71
CA LYS A 474 4.33 33.14 14.69
C LYS A 474 3.95 31.81 14.02
N MET A 475 4.66 31.43 12.95
CA MET A 475 4.44 30.14 12.27
C MET A 475 4.83 28.95 13.15
N LYS A 476 5.92 29.07 13.94
CA LYS A 476 6.34 28.04 14.91
C LYS A 476 5.33 27.91 16.04
N GLU A 477 4.86 29.01 16.61
CA GLU A 477 3.85 29.04 17.68
C GLU A 477 2.52 28.40 17.22
N GLU A 478 2.05 28.72 16.01
CA GLU A 478 0.82 28.11 15.48
C GLU A 478 1.01 26.62 15.18
N LYS A 479 2.19 26.19 14.71
CA LYS A 479 2.53 24.76 14.56
C LYS A 479 2.46 24.04 15.91
N GLU A 480 3.08 24.58 16.95
CA GLU A 480 3.05 24.00 18.30
C GLU A 480 1.62 23.89 18.84
N LYS A 481 0.81 24.93 18.65
CA LYS A 481 -0.60 24.97 19.04
C LYS A 481 -1.45 23.93 18.30
N VAL A 482 -1.24 23.73 17.00
CA VAL A 482 -1.96 22.72 16.19
C VAL A 482 -1.54 21.30 16.57
N LEU A 483 -0.27 21.10 16.94
CA LEU A 483 0.29 19.81 17.33
C LEU A 483 0.08 19.46 18.81
N ALA A 484 -0.41 20.40 19.62
CA ALA A 484 -0.73 20.17 21.02
C ALA A 484 -1.82 19.09 21.15
N GLY A 485 -1.53 18.03 21.90
CA GLY A 485 -2.45 16.90 22.11
C GLY A 485 -2.57 15.90 20.95
N LYS A 486 -1.78 16.06 19.88
CA LYS A 486 -1.70 15.10 18.76
C LYS A 486 -0.80 13.91 19.08
N THR A 487 -1.08 12.76 18.47
CA THR A 487 -0.22 11.56 18.58
C THR A 487 1.14 11.77 17.90
N GLU A 488 2.15 10.99 18.29
CA GLU A 488 3.49 11.08 17.67
C GLU A 488 3.49 10.81 16.16
N GLU A 489 2.60 9.94 15.69
CA GLU A 489 2.41 9.69 14.25
C GLU A 489 1.78 10.89 13.53
N GLU A 490 0.81 11.57 14.16
CA GLU A 490 0.21 12.80 13.61
C GLU A 490 1.22 13.95 13.60
N LYS A 491 2.08 14.06 14.62
CA LYS A 491 3.15 15.07 14.66
C LYS A 491 4.18 14.86 13.55
N LYS A 492 4.56 13.60 13.27
CA LYS A 492 5.47 13.26 12.16
C LYS A 492 4.88 13.54 10.78
N LYS A 493 3.55 13.57 10.63
CA LYS A 493 2.86 13.88 9.37
C LYS A 493 2.76 15.38 9.06
N ASP A 494 3.21 16.25 9.98
CA ASP A 494 3.22 17.71 9.78
C ASP A 494 4.47 18.18 9.04
N ASN A 495 4.27 18.78 7.88
CA ASN A 495 5.32 19.28 7.01
C ASN A 495 5.61 20.79 7.20
N GLY A 496 4.94 21.44 8.15
CA GLY A 496 5.08 22.87 8.40
C GLY A 496 6.47 23.21 8.90
N SER A 497 7.16 24.14 8.24
CA SER A 497 8.45 24.66 8.69
C SER A 497 8.60 26.09 8.21
N ALA A 498 9.32 26.90 8.99
CA ALA A 498 9.62 28.29 8.64
C ALA A 498 11.09 28.55 8.98
N LYS A 499 11.81 29.24 8.09
CA LYS A 499 13.18 29.71 8.33
C LYS A 499 13.46 31.04 7.61
N VAL A 500 14.33 31.85 8.18
CA VAL A 500 14.83 33.11 7.60
C VAL A 500 16.30 32.96 7.22
N LEU A 501 16.66 33.41 6.02
CA LEU A 501 18.01 33.35 5.45
C LEU A 501 18.46 34.75 5.01
N ILE A 502 19.74 35.07 5.23
CA ILE A 502 20.36 36.34 4.81
C ILE A 502 21.34 36.09 3.67
N ILE A 503 21.11 36.73 2.54
CA ILE A 503 21.97 36.71 1.35
C ILE A 503 23.01 37.83 1.49
N LYS A 504 24.28 37.44 1.57
CA LYS A 504 25.42 38.33 1.76
C LYS A 504 25.65 39.18 0.51
N LYS A 505 26.17 40.41 0.70
CA LYS A 505 26.44 41.38 -0.38
C LYS A 505 25.22 41.69 -1.26
N ALA A 506 24.01 41.45 -0.76
CA ALA A 506 22.78 41.69 -1.48
C ALA A 506 21.96 42.81 -0.83
N GLY A 507 21.29 43.60 -1.66
CA GLY A 507 20.22 44.50 -1.25
C GLY A 507 18.86 43.83 -1.43
N HIS A 508 17.85 44.63 -1.78
CA HIS A 508 16.47 44.16 -1.93
C HIS A 508 16.23 43.21 -3.11
N HIS A 509 17.03 43.27 -4.17
CA HIS A 509 16.91 42.37 -5.31
C HIS A 509 17.89 41.23 -5.12
N VAL A 510 17.65 40.40 -4.10
CA VAL A 510 18.58 39.33 -3.67
C VAL A 510 19.02 38.40 -4.80
N TYR A 511 18.15 38.17 -5.78
CA TYR A 511 18.37 37.33 -6.95
C TYR A 511 19.16 38.01 -8.09
N LEU A 512 19.46 39.31 -7.94
CA LEU A 512 20.25 40.11 -8.88
C LEU A 512 21.57 40.57 -8.23
N ASP A 513 21.50 41.11 -7.02
CA ASP A 513 22.63 41.70 -6.29
C ASP A 513 23.57 40.62 -5.71
N GLY A 514 23.00 39.54 -5.15
CA GLY A 514 23.72 38.40 -4.56
C GLY A 514 23.38 37.07 -5.25
N TRP A 515 23.21 37.12 -6.57
CA TRP A 515 22.65 36.04 -7.39
C TRP A 515 23.38 34.69 -7.24
N GLU A 516 24.69 34.67 -6.96
CA GLU A 516 25.47 33.44 -6.77
C GLU A 516 25.01 32.66 -5.53
N GLN A 517 25.00 33.32 -4.36
CA GLN A 517 24.55 32.71 -3.11
C GLN A 517 23.04 32.45 -3.16
N PHE A 518 22.26 33.34 -3.79
CA PHE A 518 20.84 33.11 -4.00
C PHE A 518 20.58 31.81 -4.79
N ASN A 519 21.29 31.59 -5.90
CA ASN A 519 21.17 30.37 -6.69
C ASN A 519 21.62 29.13 -5.93
N GLU A 520 22.66 29.23 -5.10
CA GLU A 520 23.11 28.14 -4.22
C GLU A 520 22.00 27.73 -3.25
N VAL A 521 21.48 28.68 -2.47
CA VAL A 521 20.39 28.43 -1.52
C VAL A 521 19.14 27.90 -2.25
N MET A 522 18.80 28.44 -3.41
CA MET A 522 17.66 27.96 -4.19
C MET A 522 17.82 26.50 -4.62
N ARG A 523 19.02 26.07 -5.03
CA ARG A 523 19.27 24.66 -5.34
C ARG A 523 19.17 23.76 -4.11
N GLU A 524 19.61 24.22 -2.94
CA GLU A 524 19.39 23.49 -1.68
C GLU A 524 17.89 23.34 -1.37
N GLU A 525 17.11 24.41 -1.55
CA GLU A 525 15.66 24.36 -1.34
C GLU A 525 14.94 23.46 -2.34
N MET A 526 15.39 23.42 -3.59
CA MET A 526 14.90 22.52 -4.63
C MET A 526 15.23 21.06 -4.27
N ALA A 527 16.46 20.76 -3.84
CA ALA A 527 16.85 19.43 -3.40
C ALA A 527 16.01 18.93 -2.21
N ASP A 528 15.69 19.81 -1.24
CA ASP A 528 14.78 19.45 -0.13
C ASP A 528 13.35 19.14 -0.62
N VAL A 529 12.84 19.84 -1.64
CA VAL A 529 11.54 19.52 -2.25
C VAL A 529 11.58 18.18 -2.96
N GLU A 530 12.62 17.90 -3.74
CA GLU A 530 12.80 16.61 -4.41
C GLU A 530 12.77 15.45 -3.41
N ALA A 531 13.51 15.57 -2.31
CA ALA A 531 13.55 14.55 -1.27
C ALA A 531 12.17 14.31 -0.64
N ARG A 532 11.43 15.38 -0.35
CA ARG A 532 10.08 15.29 0.25
C ARG A 532 9.04 14.74 -0.70
N GLU A 533 9.01 15.18 -1.95
CA GLU A 533 8.05 14.68 -2.95
C GLU A 533 8.37 13.25 -3.37
N ARG A 534 9.64 12.84 -3.38
CA ARG A 534 10.04 11.43 -3.54
C ARG A 534 9.49 10.58 -2.39
N ALA A 535 9.78 10.94 -1.15
CA ALA A 535 9.26 10.24 0.03
C ALA A 535 7.72 10.18 0.07
N ARG A 536 7.04 11.26 -0.37
CA ARG A 536 5.58 11.31 -0.48
C ARG A 536 5.04 10.36 -1.55
N ARG A 537 5.71 10.24 -2.69
CA ARG A 537 5.34 9.30 -3.77
C ARG A 537 5.55 7.86 -3.33
N GLU A 538 6.71 7.54 -2.75
CA GLU A 538 7.03 6.22 -2.19
C GLU A 538 6.03 5.80 -1.10
N ALA A 539 5.61 6.72 -0.23
CA ALA A 539 4.61 6.45 0.81
C ALA A 539 3.19 6.17 0.27
N ARG A 540 2.94 6.41 -1.02
CA ARG A 540 1.64 6.23 -1.67
C ARG A 540 1.49 4.91 -2.42
N VAL A 541 2.57 4.14 -2.52
CA VAL A 541 2.63 2.89 -3.28
C VAL A 541 2.87 1.74 -2.32
N TYR A 542 2.32 0.58 -2.66
CA TYR A 542 2.64 -0.68 -2.01
C TYR A 542 2.99 -1.72 -3.07
N THR A 543 3.61 -2.83 -2.67
CA THR A 543 3.92 -3.90 -3.62
C THR A 543 2.70 -4.79 -3.84
N ALA A 544 2.67 -5.51 -4.96
CA ALA A 544 1.71 -6.58 -5.20
C ALA A 544 1.67 -7.62 -4.07
N SER A 545 2.82 -7.90 -3.43
CA SER A 545 2.91 -8.74 -2.23
C SER A 545 2.13 -8.18 -1.05
N PHE A 546 2.22 -6.87 -0.78
CA PHE A 546 1.42 -6.25 0.27
C PHE A 546 -0.08 -6.30 -0.08
N ALA A 547 -0.43 -6.03 -1.34
CA ALA A 547 -1.80 -6.14 -1.82
C ALA A 547 -2.36 -7.57 -1.71
N PHE A 548 -1.53 -8.60 -1.93
CA PHE A 548 -1.88 -10.01 -1.72
C PHE A 548 -2.24 -10.29 -0.25
N PHE A 549 -1.41 -9.85 0.71
CA PHE A 549 -1.72 -10.00 2.13
C PHE A 549 -2.97 -9.23 2.56
N GLU A 550 -3.16 -8.01 2.02
CA GLU A 550 -4.38 -7.26 2.26
C GLU A 550 -5.60 -7.99 1.68
N ALA A 551 -5.49 -8.61 0.50
CA ALA A 551 -6.56 -9.38 -0.12
C ALA A 551 -7.00 -10.58 0.72
N ILE A 552 -6.05 -11.39 1.19
CA ILE A 552 -6.38 -12.59 1.98
C ILE A 552 -6.97 -12.19 3.34
N TRP A 553 -6.48 -11.11 3.96
CA TRP A 553 -7.04 -10.58 5.19
C TRP A 553 -8.48 -10.07 5.00
N GLU A 554 -8.70 -9.25 3.96
CA GLU A 554 -10.02 -8.74 3.59
C GLU A 554 -11.02 -9.88 3.29
N ALA A 555 -10.53 -11.01 2.77
CA ALA A 555 -11.31 -12.23 2.52
C ALA A 555 -11.50 -13.13 3.76
N GLY A 556 -11.03 -12.70 4.94
CA GLY A 556 -11.24 -13.41 6.21
C GLY A 556 -10.18 -14.44 6.59
N ILE A 557 -9.05 -14.52 5.87
CA ILE A 557 -7.90 -15.34 6.25
C ILE A 557 -7.18 -14.67 7.40
N THR A 558 -7.08 -15.37 8.53
CA THR A 558 -6.50 -14.84 9.78
C THR A 558 -5.10 -15.37 10.05
N HIS A 559 -4.74 -16.51 9.45
CA HIS A 559 -3.46 -17.16 9.63
C HIS A 559 -2.81 -17.50 8.28
N CYS A 560 -1.49 -17.29 8.21
CA CYS A 560 -0.64 -17.73 7.12
C CYS A 560 0.42 -18.69 7.66
N PHE A 561 0.42 -19.93 7.17
CA PHE A 561 1.43 -20.93 7.49
C PHE A 561 2.53 -20.89 6.43
N VAL A 562 3.75 -20.53 6.82
CA VAL A 562 4.79 -20.17 5.86
C VAL A 562 6.01 -21.08 5.96
N ASN A 563 6.42 -21.63 4.83
CA ASN A 563 7.76 -22.16 4.59
C ASN A 563 8.42 -21.26 3.54
N LEU A 564 9.25 -20.32 4.03
CA LEU A 564 9.82 -19.26 3.21
C LEU A 564 11.14 -19.73 2.58
N GLY A 565 11.43 -19.23 1.38
CA GLY A 565 12.59 -19.61 0.59
C GLY A 565 13.10 -18.41 -0.18
N SER A 566 14.05 -18.65 -1.09
CA SER A 566 14.72 -17.59 -1.83
C SER A 566 13.71 -16.66 -2.53
N ASP A 567 12.70 -17.19 -3.22
CA ASP A 567 11.71 -16.45 -4.03
C ASP A 567 10.70 -15.57 -3.29
N HIS A 568 10.87 -15.40 -1.98
CA HIS A 568 9.97 -14.62 -1.15
C HIS A 568 10.51 -13.27 -0.62
N PRO A 569 11.49 -12.54 -1.21
CA PRO A 569 11.94 -11.29 -0.60
C PRO A 569 10.80 -10.27 -0.50
N SER A 570 9.97 -10.17 -1.56
CA SER A 570 8.79 -9.32 -1.64
C SER A 570 7.71 -9.68 -0.61
N ILE A 571 7.50 -10.99 -0.41
CA ILE A 571 6.59 -11.53 0.61
C ILE A 571 7.10 -11.22 2.02
N ILE A 572 8.40 -11.39 2.28
CA ILE A 572 9.02 -11.10 3.58
C ILE A 572 8.92 -9.60 3.90
N GLU A 573 9.25 -8.74 2.93
CA GLU A 573 9.11 -7.29 3.06
C GLU A 573 7.65 -6.89 3.34
N ALA A 574 6.70 -7.48 2.61
CA ALA A 574 5.27 -7.26 2.83
C ALA A 574 4.79 -7.72 4.21
N ILE A 575 5.31 -8.84 4.74
CA ILE A 575 5.03 -9.30 6.10
C ILE A 575 5.48 -8.25 7.12
N VAL A 576 6.72 -7.77 7.03
CA VAL A 576 7.28 -6.80 7.99
C VAL A 576 6.54 -5.46 7.88
N LYS A 577 6.31 -4.98 6.65
CA LYS A 577 5.53 -3.76 6.40
C LYS A 577 4.12 -3.89 6.98
N GLY A 578 3.43 -5.01 6.74
CA GLY A 578 2.10 -5.30 7.29
C GLY A 578 2.06 -5.29 8.81
N GLN A 579 3.05 -5.92 9.47
CA GLN A 579 3.19 -5.93 10.93
C GLN A 579 3.43 -4.52 11.50
N ASN A 580 4.13 -3.66 10.76
CA ASN A 580 4.40 -2.28 11.18
C ASN A 580 3.19 -1.37 10.97
N GLU A 581 2.52 -1.46 9.82
CA GLU A 581 1.51 -0.49 9.37
C GLU A 581 0.05 -0.92 9.62
N LYS A 582 -0.22 -2.23 9.76
CA LYS A 582 -1.57 -2.82 9.86
C LYS A 582 -1.73 -3.68 11.11
N LYS A 583 -1.20 -3.24 12.26
CA LYS A 583 -1.30 -3.97 13.54
C LYS A 583 -2.75 -4.35 13.85
N GLY A 584 -2.98 -5.65 14.07
CA GLY A 584 -4.32 -6.22 14.33
C GLY A 584 -5.22 -6.37 13.10
N ASN A 585 -4.80 -5.88 11.93
CA ASN A 585 -5.51 -5.95 10.65
C ASN A 585 -4.64 -6.62 9.57
N PHE A 586 -3.93 -7.67 9.95
CA PHE A 586 -2.99 -8.41 9.10
C PHE A 586 -2.93 -9.86 9.56
N PRO A 587 -2.74 -10.86 8.66
CA PRO A 587 -2.73 -12.26 9.06
C PRO A 587 -1.57 -12.57 10.01
N LYS A 588 -1.83 -13.45 10.98
CA LYS A 588 -0.79 -13.97 11.87
C LYS A 588 0.09 -14.95 11.08
N ILE A 589 1.38 -14.66 11.03
CA ILE A 589 2.36 -15.49 10.32
C ILE A 589 2.88 -16.58 11.26
N ILE A 590 2.75 -17.83 10.83
CA ILE A 590 3.23 -19.02 11.54
C ILE A 590 4.29 -19.71 10.67
N THR A 591 5.55 -19.63 11.07
CA THR A 591 6.64 -20.34 10.41
C THR A 591 6.51 -21.84 10.61
N CYS A 592 6.51 -22.58 9.50
CA CYS A 592 6.42 -24.03 9.46
C CYS A 592 7.65 -24.57 8.70
N PRO A 593 8.60 -25.24 9.36
CA PRO A 593 9.81 -25.77 8.73
C PRO A 593 9.59 -26.88 7.69
N ASN A 594 8.34 -27.32 7.48
CA ASN A 594 7.97 -28.35 6.52
C ASN A 594 6.60 -28.04 5.91
N GLU A 595 6.52 -28.13 4.59
CA GLU A 595 5.38 -27.76 3.75
C GLU A 595 4.15 -28.66 4.00
N MET A 596 4.36 -29.96 4.20
CA MET A 596 3.29 -30.91 4.54
C MET A 596 2.66 -30.55 5.90
N VAL A 597 3.47 -30.17 6.89
CA VAL A 597 2.98 -29.72 8.19
C VAL A 597 2.23 -28.39 8.05
N ALA A 598 2.76 -27.44 7.27
CA ALA A 598 2.12 -26.15 7.01
C ALA A 598 0.71 -26.32 6.40
N LEU A 599 0.59 -27.16 5.37
CA LEU A 599 -0.69 -27.44 4.73
C LEU A 599 -1.63 -28.24 5.62
N SER A 600 -1.11 -29.19 6.41
CA SER A 600 -1.94 -29.95 7.36
C SER A 600 -2.51 -29.06 8.48
N MET A 601 -1.76 -28.04 8.95
CA MET A 601 -2.29 -27.04 9.88
C MET A 601 -3.42 -26.21 9.26
N ALA A 602 -3.26 -25.75 8.02
CA ALA A 602 -4.31 -25.01 7.32
C ALA A 602 -5.56 -25.88 7.10
N ASP A 603 -5.37 -27.14 6.69
CA ASP A 603 -6.43 -28.13 6.51
C ASP A 603 -7.18 -28.37 7.84
N GLY A 604 -6.47 -28.64 8.94
CA GLY A 604 -7.09 -28.87 10.25
C GLY A 604 -7.88 -27.67 10.77
N TYR A 605 -7.36 -26.46 10.56
CA TYR A 605 -8.07 -25.22 10.87
C TYR A 605 -9.36 -25.11 10.04
N ALA A 606 -9.28 -25.36 8.73
CA ALA A 606 -10.40 -25.26 7.81
C ALA A 606 -11.49 -26.31 8.09
N ARG A 607 -11.13 -27.55 8.46
CA ARG A 607 -12.11 -28.59 8.81
C ARG A 607 -12.97 -28.24 10.01
N LEU A 608 -12.38 -27.61 11.03
CA LEU A 608 -13.15 -27.21 12.22
C LEU A 608 -14.04 -26.00 11.95
N THR A 609 -13.56 -25.04 11.14
CA THR A 609 -14.17 -23.71 11.04
C THR A 609 -14.92 -23.45 9.75
N ASP A 610 -14.73 -24.30 8.75
CA ASP A 610 -15.12 -24.07 7.36
C ASP A 610 -14.54 -22.77 6.77
N LYS A 611 -13.41 -22.27 7.31
CA LYS A 611 -12.74 -21.05 6.84
C LYS A 611 -11.34 -21.36 6.31
N PRO A 612 -11.02 -20.98 5.06
CA PRO A 612 -9.73 -21.27 4.48
C PRO A 612 -8.64 -20.48 5.17
N GLN A 613 -7.46 -21.08 5.32
CA GLN A 613 -6.24 -20.38 5.71
C GLN A 613 -5.23 -20.41 4.56
N CYS A 614 -4.25 -19.51 4.62
CA CYS A 614 -3.22 -19.39 3.58
C CYS A 614 -1.98 -20.21 3.95
N VAL A 615 -1.42 -20.91 2.97
CA VAL A 615 -0.14 -21.60 3.06
C VAL A 615 0.79 -20.99 2.04
N ILE A 616 1.96 -20.54 2.46
CA ILE A 616 3.00 -20.01 1.57
C ILE A 616 4.14 -21.02 1.53
N VAL A 617 4.44 -21.54 0.35
CA VAL A 617 5.55 -22.47 0.13
C VAL A 617 6.48 -21.93 -0.95
N HIS A 618 7.69 -22.46 -0.99
CA HIS A 618 8.67 -22.10 -2.00
C HIS A 618 8.22 -22.52 -3.43
N VAL A 619 9.11 -22.35 -4.41
CA VAL A 619 8.91 -22.78 -5.81
C VAL A 619 8.83 -24.30 -5.92
N ASP A 620 8.89 -24.84 -7.14
CA ASP A 620 9.04 -26.26 -7.50
C ASP A 620 9.19 -27.25 -6.32
N VAL A 621 10.37 -27.36 -5.70
CA VAL A 621 10.61 -28.35 -4.63
C VAL A 621 9.76 -28.13 -3.38
N GLY A 622 9.44 -26.88 -3.04
CA GLY A 622 8.49 -26.57 -1.96
C GLY A 622 7.07 -26.97 -2.34
N THR A 623 6.70 -26.77 -3.60
CA THR A 623 5.43 -27.26 -4.15
C THR A 623 5.37 -28.80 -4.14
N GLN A 624 6.47 -29.50 -4.48
CA GLN A 624 6.57 -30.96 -4.35
C GLN A 624 6.52 -31.40 -2.87
N GLY A 625 7.09 -30.61 -1.97
CA GLY A 625 7.07 -30.84 -0.51
C GLY A 625 5.67 -30.82 0.11
N LEU A 626 4.67 -30.23 -0.56
CA LEU A 626 3.26 -30.35 -0.16
C LEU A 626 2.77 -31.80 -0.25
N GLY A 627 3.31 -32.59 -1.16
CA GLY A 627 3.18 -34.04 -1.27
C GLY A 627 1.80 -34.59 -0.90
N ALA A 628 1.74 -35.42 0.13
CA ALA A 628 0.51 -36.07 0.59
C ALA A 628 -0.55 -35.11 1.17
N ALA A 629 -0.16 -33.93 1.65
CA ALA A 629 -1.11 -33.00 2.28
C ALA A 629 -2.08 -32.37 1.27
N VAL A 630 -1.67 -32.13 0.01
CA VAL A 630 -2.60 -31.61 -1.02
C VAL A 630 -3.63 -32.66 -1.43
N HIS A 631 -3.24 -33.94 -1.45
CA HIS A 631 -4.17 -35.05 -1.64
C HIS A 631 -5.21 -35.08 -0.51
N ASN A 632 -4.77 -34.98 0.75
CA ASN A 632 -5.65 -34.97 1.91
C ASN A 632 -6.65 -33.79 1.89
N ALA A 633 -6.17 -32.58 1.61
CA ALA A 633 -7.03 -31.41 1.49
C ALA A 633 -8.06 -31.56 0.34
N SER A 634 -7.66 -32.14 -0.79
CA SER A 634 -8.56 -32.38 -1.92
C SER A 634 -9.61 -33.44 -1.62
N CYS A 635 -9.19 -34.62 -1.18
CA CYS A 635 -10.08 -35.76 -0.93
C CYS A 635 -10.99 -35.51 0.27
N GLY A 636 -10.45 -34.95 1.35
CA GLY A 636 -11.25 -34.56 2.50
C GLY A 636 -11.97 -33.23 2.35
N ARG A 637 -11.87 -32.57 1.18
CA ARG A 637 -12.62 -31.36 0.81
C ARG A 637 -12.39 -30.18 1.76
N ALA A 638 -11.15 -30.01 2.23
CA ALA A 638 -10.75 -28.88 3.06
C ALA A 638 -10.45 -27.66 2.18
N PRO A 639 -11.12 -26.52 2.39
CA PRO A 639 -10.85 -25.30 1.65
C PRO A 639 -9.55 -24.65 2.17
N VAL A 640 -8.54 -24.52 1.32
CA VAL A 640 -7.25 -23.90 1.68
C VAL A 640 -6.68 -23.13 0.49
N LEU A 641 -6.01 -22.01 0.74
CA LEU A 641 -5.32 -21.22 -0.27
C LEU A 641 -3.82 -21.48 -0.19
N ILE A 642 -3.26 -22.07 -1.22
CA ILE A 642 -1.81 -22.28 -1.37
C ILE A 642 -1.28 -21.16 -2.26
N PHE A 643 -0.24 -20.46 -1.79
CA PHE A 643 0.57 -19.58 -2.60
C PHE A 643 1.99 -20.13 -2.69
N ALA A 644 2.54 -20.18 -3.90
CA ALA A 644 3.92 -20.55 -4.13
C ALA A 644 4.68 -19.44 -4.87
N GLY A 645 5.95 -19.26 -4.54
CA GLY A 645 6.85 -18.50 -5.42
C GLY A 645 6.95 -19.15 -6.81
N LEU A 646 7.38 -18.36 -7.79
CA LEU A 646 7.84 -18.82 -9.10
C LEU A 646 9.21 -18.18 -9.39
N SER A 647 10.11 -18.93 -10.04
CA SER A 647 11.42 -18.41 -10.43
C SER A 647 11.29 -17.15 -11.31
N PRO A 648 12.17 -16.15 -11.14
CA PRO A 648 12.11 -14.92 -11.93
C PRO A 648 12.27 -15.17 -13.44
N TYR A 649 11.58 -14.39 -14.25
CA TYR A 649 11.61 -14.47 -15.72
C TYR A 649 12.58 -13.46 -16.38
N THR A 650 13.27 -12.62 -15.59
CA THR A 650 14.29 -11.64 -16.02
C THR A 650 15.66 -11.95 -15.40
N ILE A 651 16.77 -11.59 -16.06
CA ILE A 651 18.11 -12.12 -15.75
C ILE A 651 19.11 -11.03 -15.33
N GLU A 652 19.19 -9.92 -16.08
CA GLU A 652 20.25 -8.92 -15.95
C GLU A 652 19.83 -7.69 -15.11
N GLY A 653 18.73 -7.80 -14.35
CA GLY A 653 18.22 -6.71 -13.52
C GLY A 653 17.26 -5.78 -14.27
N GLU A 654 16.60 -6.30 -15.31
CA GLU A 654 15.60 -5.58 -16.10
C GLU A 654 14.41 -5.12 -15.24
N MET A 655 14.13 -5.85 -14.15
CA MET A 655 13.06 -5.54 -13.21
C MET A 655 13.50 -5.78 -11.76
N ARG A 656 12.87 -5.10 -10.80
CA ARG A 656 13.00 -5.48 -9.38
C ARG A 656 12.51 -6.92 -9.24
N GLY A 657 13.36 -7.79 -8.71
CA GLY A 657 13.06 -9.21 -8.57
C GLY A 657 13.71 -10.12 -9.62
N SER A 658 14.51 -9.60 -10.58
CA SER A 658 15.32 -10.42 -11.49
C SER A 658 16.18 -11.46 -10.77
N ARG A 659 16.65 -12.47 -11.51
CA ARG A 659 17.46 -13.57 -10.95
C ARG A 659 18.72 -13.06 -10.25
N THR A 660 18.88 -13.48 -9.00
CA THR A 660 19.99 -13.06 -8.13
C THR A 660 20.69 -14.22 -7.41
N GLU A 661 20.15 -15.44 -7.48
CA GLU A 661 20.62 -16.60 -6.73
C GLU A 661 20.67 -17.85 -7.61
N TYR A 662 21.67 -18.72 -7.41
CA TYR A 662 21.88 -19.96 -8.17
C TYR A 662 20.62 -20.83 -8.29
N ILE A 663 19.82 -20.88 -7.21
CA ILE A 663 18.62 -21.71 -7.10
C ILE A 663 17.55 -21.37 -8.14
N HIS A 664 17.49 -20.12 -8.62
CA HIS A 664 16.53 -19.71 -9.65
C HIS A 664 16.69 -20.47 -10.95
N TRP A 665 17.89 -20.95 -11.28
CA TRP A 665 18.10 -21.72 -12.52
C TRP A 665 17.73 -23.19 -12.36
N ILE A 666 17.93 -23.76 -11.18
CA ILE A 666 17.76 -25.20 -10.97
C ILE A 666 16.39 -25.60 -10.42
N GLN A 667 15.61 -24.63 -9.92
CA GLN A 667 14.21 -24.84 -9.47
C GLN A 667 13.19 -24.13 -10.38
N ASP A 668 13.59 -23.77 -11.59
CA ASP A 668 12.70 -23.25 -12.63
C ASP A 668 12.26 -24.38 -13.55
N VAL A 669 11.06 -24.93 -13.27
CA VAL A 669 10.47 -26.04 -14.02
C VAL A 669 9.50 -25.53 -15.08
N PRO A 670 9.32 -26.24 -16.22
CA PRO A 670 8.47 -25.76 -17.31
C PRO A 670 7.01 -25.47 -16.94
N ASP A 671 6.43 -26.23 -16.00
CA ASP A 671 5.05 -26.02 -15.54
C ASP A 671 4.86 -26.48 -14.08
N GLN A 672 5.20 -25.59 -13.13
CA GLN A 672 5.13 -25.87 -11.69
C GLN A 672 3.73 -26.26 -11.20
N LYS A 673 2.66 -25.65 -11.73
CA LYS A 673 1.29 -25.95 -11.26
C LYS A 673 0.86 -27.38 -11.57
N GLN A 674 1.43 -28.04 -12.59
CA GLN A 674 1.07 -29.42 -12.92
C GLN A 674 1.38 -30.41 -11.80
N ILE A 675 2.32 -30.08 -10.92
CA ILE A 675 2.67 -30.88 -9.74
C ILE A 675 1.43 -31.13 -8.86
N VAL A 676 0.56 -30.12 -8.71
CA VAL A 676 -0.59 -30.16 -7.79
C VAL A 676 -1.95 -30.00 -8.47
N ALA A 677 -1.99 -29.69 -9.77
CA ALA A 677 -3.21 -29.32 -10.49
C ALA A 677 -4.36 -30.34 -10.37
N GLN A 678 -4.05 -31.64 -10.39
CA GLN A 678 -5.06 -32.71 -10.29
C GLN A 678 -5.86 -32.71 -8.96
N TYR A 679 -5.30 -32.10 -7.91
CA TYR A 679 -5.89 -32.02 -6.58
C TYR A 679 -6.53 -30.65 -6.30
N CYS A 680 -6.21 -29.61 -7.07
CA CYS A 680 -6.69 -28.26 -6.83
C CYS A 680 -8.00 -27.97 -7.56
N ARG A 681 -8.92 -27.22 -6.91
CA ARG A 681 -10.16 -26.72 -7.54
C ARG A 681 -9.90 -25.59 -8.53
N TYR A 682 -8.81 -24.85 -8.31
CA TYR A 682 -8.37 -23.76 -9.16
C TYR A 682 -6.85 -23.62 -9.07
N THR A 683 -6.22 -23.35 -10.22
CA THR A 683 -4.82 -22.93 -10.29
C THR A 683 -4.73 -21.59 -11.04
N GLY A 684 -3.91 -20.66 -10.55
CA GLY A 684 -3.82 -19.32 -11.12
C GLY A 684 -2.45 -18.68 -10.95
N GLU A 685 -1.92 -18.12 -12.03
CA GLU A 685 -0.67 -17.37 -12.01
C GLU A 685 -0.94 -15.88 -11.81
N ILE A 686 -0.22 -15.25 -10.88
CA ILE A 686 -0.20 -13.80 -10.71
C ILE A 686 0.86 -13.24 -11.65
N LYS A 687 0.41 -12.82 -12.83
CA LYS A 687 1.27 -12.23 -13.89
C LYS A 687 1.53 -10.74 -13.70
N THR A 688 0.69 -10.06 -12.91
CA THR A 688 0.77 -8.64 -12.56
C THR A 688 0.04 -8.42 -11.24
N GLY A 689 0.50 -7.46 -10.46
CA GLY A 689 -0.13 -7.03 -9.23
C GLY A 689 -1.46 -6.29 -9.41
N LYS A 690 -1.72 -5.75 -10.61
CA LYS A 690 -2.87 -4.85 -10.89
C LYS A 690 -4.24 -5.46 -10.57
N ASN A 691 -4.37 -6.79 -10.61
CA ASN A 691 -5.59 -7.52 -10.28
C ASN A 691 -5.39 -8.63 -9.23
N VAL A 692 -4.31 -8.55 -8.43
CA VAL A 692 -3.98 -9.59 -7.44
C VAL A 692 -5.12 -9.84 -6.44
N LYS A 693 -5.82 -8.78 -6.00
CA LYS A 693 -6.94 -8.93 -5.07
C LYS A 693 -8.08 -9.73 -5.72
N GLN A 694 -8.36 -9.50 -7.01
CA GLN A 694 -9.40 -10.21 -7.75
C GLN A 694 -9.03 -11.69 -7.95
N ILE A 695 -7.76 -11.99 -8.22
CA ILE A 695 -7.28 -13.37 -8.38
C ILE A 695 -7.40 -14.14 -7.06
N VAL A 696 -7.00 -13.53 -5.93
CA VAL A 696 -7.15 -14.12 -4.60
C VAL A 696 -8.62 -14.46 -4.31
N ASN A 697 -9.52 -13.48 -4.46
CA ASN A 697 -10.93 -13.68 -4.16
C ASN A 697 -11.58 -14.71 -5.10
N ARG A 698 -11.21 -14.70 -6.39
CA ARG A 698 -11.63 -15.74 -7.34
C ARG A 698 -11.19 -17.13 -6.88
N ALA A 699 -9.94 -17.30 -6.48
CA ALA A 699 -9.43 -18.57 -6.00
C ALA A 699 -10.21 -19.04 -4.76
N LEU A 700 -10.50 -18.13 -3.82
CA LEU A 700 -11.28 -18.45 -2.64
C LEU A 700 -12.73 -18.84 -2.95
N SER A 701 -13.38 -18.21 -3.95
CA SER A 701 -14.71 -18.65 -4.41
C SER A 701 -14.68 -20.11 -4.90
N PHE A 702 -13.63 -20.54 -5.59
CA PHE A 702 -13.46 -21.96 -5.97
C PHE A 702 -13.15 -22.86 -4.78
N ALA A 703 -12.32 -22.42 -3.84
CA ALA A 703 -11.97 -23.21 -2.65
C ALA A 703 -13.21 -23.52 -1.81
N MET A 704 -14.12 -22.54 -1.71
CA MET A 704 -15.31 -22.56 -0.86
C MET A 704 -16.58 -23.09 -1.53
N SER A 705 -16.59 -23.26 -2.85
CA SER A 705 -17.74 -23.83 -3.58
C SER A 705 -17.65 -25.35 -3.66
N ASP A 706 -18.79 -26.04 -3.62
CA ASP A 706 -18.80 -27.49 -3.64
C ASP A 706 -18.46 -28.12 -5.02
N PRO A 707 -17.64 -29.19 -5.05
CA PRO A 707 -16.93 -29.77 -3.91
C PRO A 707 -15.76 -28.89 -3.45
N LYS A 708 -15.74 -28.52 -2.15
CA LYS A 708 -14.66 -27.71 -1.56
C LYS A 708 -13.28 -28.38 -1.72
N GLY A 709 -12.20 -27.61 -1.67
CA GLY A 709 -10.84 -28.14 -1.77
C GLY A 709 -9.74 -27.08 -1.92
N PRO A 710 -8.48 -27.52 -2.09
CA PRO A 710 -7.34 -26.61 -2.17
C PRO A 710 -7.37 -25.81 -3.48
N VAL A 711 -6.85 -24.59 -3.44
CA VAL A 711 -6.56 -23.77 -4.61
C VAL A 711 -5.11 -23.32 -4.58
N TYR A 712 -4.52 -23.15 -5.75
CA TYR A 712 -3.08 -22.90 -5.89
C TYR A 712 -2.82 -21.65 -6.72
N LEU A 713 -2.30 -20.61 -6.07
CA LEU A 713 -1.80 -19.41 -6.71
C LEU A 713 -0.28 -19.44 -6.73
N TYR A 714 0.32 -18.88 -7.77
CA TYR A 714 1.77 -18.76 -7.86
C TYR A 714 2.17 -17.48 -8.59
N GLY A 715 3.31 -16.90 -8.25
CA GLY A 715 3.75 -15.63 -8.83
C GLY A 715 5.26 -15.45 -8.76
N ALA A 716 5.84 -14.90 -9.83
CA ALA A 716 7.26 -14.60 -9.91
C ALA A 716 7.60 -13.34 -9.12
N ARG A 717 8.87 -13.21 -8.69
CA ARG A 717 9.33 -12.06 -7.91
C ARG A 717 8.97 -10.74 -8.59
N GLU A 718 9.21 -10.61 -9.89
CA GLU A 718 8.95 -9.38 -10.65
C GLU A 718 7.49 -8.94 -10.59
N ALA A 719 6.54 -9.87 -10.71
CA ALA A 719 5.12 -9.58 -10.61
C ALA A 719 4.71 -9.24 -9.17
N MET A 720 5.30 -9.93 -8.20
CA MET A 720 5.04 -9.74 -6.77
C MET A 720 5.71 -8.48 -6.20
N GLU A 721 6.69 -7.95 -6.91
CA GLU A 721 7.41 -6.69 -6.70
C GLU A 721 6.81 -5.53 -7.52
N GLU A 722 5.69 -5.71 -8.23
CA GLU A 722 5.07 -4.58 -8.93
C GLU A 722 4.55 -3.54 -7.93
N ASP A 723 4.91 -2.27 -8.11
CA ASP A 723 4.38 -1.15 -7.34
C ASP A 723 2.96 -0.82 -7.79
N LEU A 724 2.05 -0.68 -6.83
CA LEU A 724 0.63 -0.45 -7.06
C LEU A 724 0.11 0.71 -6.22
N GLU A 725 -0.84 1.46 -6.78
CA GLU A 725 -1.69 2.33 -5.97
C GLU A 725 -2.66 1.48 -5.14
N PRO A 726 -2.81 1.74 -3.82
CA PRO A 726 -3.74 1.00 -2.99
C PRO A 726 -5.18 1.05 -3.50
N TYR A 727 -5.82 -0.11 -3.63
CA TYR A 727 -7.20 -0.26 -4.07
C TYR A 727 -7.94 -1.26 -3.19
N LYS A 728 -9.28 -1.23 -3.22
CA LYS A 728 -10.13 -2.13 -2.45
C LYS A 728 -11.12 -2.84 -3.35
N LEU A 729 -11.49 -4.05 -2.93
CA LEU A 729 -12.62 -4.77 -3.50
C LEU A 729 -13.80 -4.69 -2.56
N ASP A 730 -15.00 -4.70 -3.13
CA ASP A 730 -16.21 -4.97 -2.37
C ASP A 730 -16.36 -6.49 -2.21
N GLN A 731 -16.19 -6.96 -0.98
CA GLN A 731 -16.22 -8.37 -0.62
C GLN A 731 -17.58 -9.02 -0.86
N SER A 732 -18.68 -8.25 -0.94
CA SER A 732 -20.01 -8.83 -1.16
C SER A 732 -20.21 -9.47 -2.54
N PHE A 733 -19.31 -9.24 -3.50
CA PHE A 733 -19.37 -9.85 -4.83
C PHE A 733 -18.62 -11.19 -4.95
N TRP A 734 -17.94 -11.64 -3.90
CA TRP A 734 -17.01 -12.78 -3.96
C TRP A 734 -17.47 -14.01 -3.17
N ASN A 735 -18.79 -14.19 -3.07
CA ASN A 735 -19.39 -15.32 -2.35
C ASN A 735 -19.17 -16.67 -3.08
N PRO A 736 -19.12 -17.80 -2.36
CA PRO A 736 -19.16 -19.13 -2.96
C PRO A 736 -20.50 -19.37 -3.68
N VAL A 737 -20.54 -20.41 -4.52
CA VAL A 737 -21.77 -20.87 -5.18
C VAL A 737 -22.71 -21.47 -4.14
N ASP A 738 -23.98 -21.07 -4.17
CA ASP A 738 -25.01 -21.60 -3.28
C ASP A 738 -25.18 -23.12 -3.44
N PRO A 739 -25.35 -23.86 -2.34
CA PRO A 739 -25.53 -25.31 -2.37
C PRO A 739 -26.85 -25.71 -3.08
N PRO A 740 -26.83 -26.74 -3.95
CA PRO A 740 -28.04 -27.22 -4.62
C PRO A 740 -28.94 -28.04 -3.67
N ALA A 741 -30.27 -27.89 -3.81
CA ALA A 741 -31.26 -28.68 -3.08
C ALA A 741 -31.81 -29.85 -3.92
N LEU A 742 -32.52 -30.80 -3.28
CA LEU A 742 -33.24 -31.84 -4.02
C LEU A 742 -34.45 -31.27 -4.77
N SER A 743 -34.73 -31.83 -5.95
CA SER A 743 -36.01 -31.60 -6.63
C SER A 743 -37.18 -32.20 -5.85
N SER A 744 -38.37 -31.62 -5.95
CA SER A 744 -39.59 -32.13 -5.30
C SER A 744 -39.88 -33.60 -5.60
N LYS A 745 -39.61 -34.05 -6.83
CA LYS A 745 -39.74 -35.47 -7.23
C LYS A 745 -38.74 -36.36 -6.48
N ALA A 746 -37.49 -35.91 -6.33
CA ALA A 746 -36.48 -36.66 -5.60
C ALA A 746 -36.84 -36.75 -4.12
N VAL A 747 -37.24 -35.64 -3.50
CA VAL A 747 -37.71 -35.60 -2.10
C VAL A 747 -38.82 -36.62 -1.86
N LYS A 748 -39.88 -36.56 -2.68
CA LYS A 748 -40.99 -37.53 -2.60
C LYS A 748 -40.50 -38.97 -2.73
N THR A 749 -39.70 -39.27 -3.75
CA THR A 749 -39.24 -40.63 -4.06
C THR A 749 -38.43 -41.23 -2.90
N ILE A 750 -37.50 -40.46 -2.34
CA ILE A 750 -36.63 -40.93 -1.27
C ILE A 750 -37.41 -41.04 0.05
N ALA A 751 -38.23 -40.03 0.38
CA ALA A 751 -39.06 -40.04 1.59
C ALA A 751 -40.02 -41.23 1.62
N GLU A 752 -40.75 -41.48 0.53
CA GLU A 752 -41.63 -42.63 0.42
C GLU A 752 -40.86 -43.95 0.51
N ALA A 753 -39.66 -44.05 -0.09
CA ALA A 753 -38.85 -45.26 0.01
C ALA A 753 -38.40 -45.52 1.45
N LEU A 754 -37.93 -44.50 2.17
CA LEU A 754 -37.48 -44.63 3.57
C LEU A 754 -38.63 -45.01 4.52
N VAL A 755 -39.81 -44.38 4.38
CA VAL A 755 -40.98 -44.70 5.21
C VAL A 755 -41.54 -46.10 4.92
N ASN A 756 -41.48 -46.54 3.66
CA ASN A 756 -42.00 -47.86 3.29
C ASN A 756 -41.01 -49.02 3.54
N ALA A 757 -39.74 -48.72 3.80
CA ALA A 757 -38.71 -49.70 4.09
C ALA A 757 -39.01 -50.51 5.35
N ALA A 758 -38.58 -51.77 5.40
CA ALA A 758 -38.60 -52.60 6.59
C ALA A 758 -37.35 -52.39 7.47
N GLU A 759 -36.18 -52.29 6.84
CA GLU A 759 -34.90 -52.06 7.53
C GLU A 759 -34.09 -50.94 6.85
N PRO A 760 -34.56 -49.68 6.88
CA PRO A 760 -33.90 -48.58 6.21
C PRO A 760 -32.50 -48.29 6.80
N LEU A 761 -31.57 -47.92 5.94
CA LEU A 761 -30.18 -47.61 6.28
C LEU A 761 -29.73 -46.31 5.61
N VAL A 762 -29.11 -45.41 6.37
CA VAL A 762 -28.26 -44.33 5.83
C VAL A 762 -26.81 -44.79 5.94
N VAL A 763 -26.09 -44.72 4.83
CA VAL A 763 -24.63 -44.90 4.79
C VAL A 763 -23.99 -43.54 4.52
N THR A 764 -23.17 -43.06 5.43
CA THR A 764 -22.49 -41.77 5.32
C THR A 764 -20.98 -41.91 5.52
N GLY A 765 -20.19 -40.89 5.20
CA GLY A 765 -18.74 -40.93 5.41
C GLY A 765 -18.07 -39.58 5.71
N TYR A 766 -18.66 -38.48 5.25
CA TYR A 766 -18.15 -37.13 5.49
C TYR A 766 -19.25 -36.07 5.60
N SER A 767 -20.52 -36.44 5.79
CA SER A 767 -21.61 -35.47 5.98
C SER A 767 -21.35 -34.54 7.17
N GLY A 768 -20.65 -35.05 8.19
CA GLY A 768 -20.23 -34.31 9.37
C GLY A 768 -19.34 -33.10 9.11
N ARG A 769 -18.74 -32.95 7.90
CA ARG A 769 -18.05 -31.71 7.51
C ARG A 769 -18.97 -30.50 7.58
N ASN A 770 -20.25 -30.68 7.25
CA ASN A 770 -21.29 -29.72 7.57
C ASN A 770 -21.88 -30.11 8.93
N HIS A 771 -21.44 -29.44 10.00
CA HIS A 771 -21.92 -29.71 11.36
C HIS A 771 -23.45 -29.60 11.51
N ALA A 772 -24.11 -28.77 10.69
CA ALA A 772 -25.57 -28.63 10.71
C ALA A 772 -26.29 -29.86 10.12
N ALA A 773 -25.69 -30.53 9.12
CA ALA A 773 -26.25 -31.75 8.53
C ALA A 773 -26.40 -32.89 9.56
N VAL A 774 -25.53 -32.94 10.59
CA VAL A 774 -25.64 -33.94 11.67
C VAL A 774 -26.97 -33.80 12.42
N GLY A 775 -27.39 -32.56 12.72
CA GLY A 775 -28.66 -32.29 13.39
C GLY A 775 -29.87 -32.67 12.53
N GLU A 776 -29.83 -32.38 11.23
CA GLU A 776 -30.89 -32.76 10.29
C GLU A 776 -30.96 -34.29 10.09
N LEU A 777 -29.81 -34.99 10.16
CA LEU A 777 -29.78 -36.45 10.08
C LEU A 777 -30.39 -37.10 11.32
N VAL A 778 -30.15 -36.53 12.51
CA VAL A 778 -30.82 -36.95 13.75
C VAL A 778 -32.34 -36.77 13.63
N LYS A 779 -32.80 -35.60 13.16
CA LYS A 779 -34.24 -35.36 12.93
C LYS A 779 -34.86 -36.37 11.95
N LEU A 780 -34.14 -36.74 10.89
CA LEU A 780 -34.61 -37.77 9.96
C LEU A 780 -34.70 -39.14 10.64
N ALA A 781 -33.70 -39.52 11.45
CA ALA A 781 -33.70 -40.78 12.19
C ALA A 781 -34.82 -40.86 13.24
N ASP A 782 -35.12 -39.75 13.92
CA ASP A 782 -36.25 -39.62 14.85
C ASP A 782 -37.61 -39.67 14.13
N THR A 783 -37.68 -39.11 12.92
CA THR A 783 -38.90 -39.11 12.10
C THR A 783 -39.20 -40.50 11.54
N VAL A 784 -38.17 -41.20 11.03
CA VAL A 784 -38.28 -42.56 10.48
C VAL A 784 -37.81 -43.56 11.53
N ARG A 785 -38.63 -43.77 12.57
CA ARG A 785 -38.29 -44.62 13.71
C ARG A 785 -37.96 -46.06 13.28
N GLY A 786 -36.70 -46.43 13.40
CA GLY A 786 -36.13 -47.68 12.86
C GLY A 786 -35.05 -47.47 11.79
N LEU A 787 -34.82 -46.23 11.35
CA LEU A 787 -33.67 -45.86 10.52
C LEU A 787 -32.36 -46.15 11.26
N ARG A 788 -31.43 -46.81 10.56
CA ARG A 788 -30.08 -47.08 11.04
C ARG A 788 -29.10 -46.14 10.33
N VAL A 789 -28.04 -45.72 11.01
CA VAL A 789 -27.01 -44.84 10.44
C VAL A 789 -25.64 -45.49 10.62
N LEU A 790 -24.98 -45.74 9.50
CA LEU A 790 -23.64 -46.32 9.41
C LEU A 790 -22.67 -45.29 8.83
N ASP A 791 -21.55 -45.07 9.50
CA ASP A 791 -20.44 -44.31 8.96
C ASP A 791 -19.42 -45.27 8.32
N THR A 792 -19.03 -45.03 7.08
CA THR A 792 -18.02 -45.81 6.35
C THR A 792 -16.82 -45.00 5.87
N GLY A 793 -16.78 -43.70 6.19
CA GLY A 793 -15.66 -42.81 5.84
C GLY A 793 -14.81 -42.44 7.04
N GLY A 794 -15.43 -42.11 8.18
CA GLY A 794 -14.72 -41.71 9.40
C GLY A 794 -13.90 -40.43 9.25
N SER A 795 -14.25 -39.59 8.27
CA SER A 795 -13.65 -38.26 8.05
C SER A 795 -14.00 -37.32 9.20
N ASP A 796 -15.27 -37.30 9.58
CA ASP A 796 -15.84 -36.38 10.55
C ASP A 796 -16.91 -37.10 11.37
N MET A 797 -17.27 -36.57 12.54
CA MET A 797 -18.43 -37.07 13.27
C MET A 797 -19.71 -36.84 12.46
N CYS A 798 -20.24 -37.91 11.84
CA CYS A 798 -21.45 -37.82 11.01
C CYS A 798 -22.75 -38.11 11.77
N PHE A 799 -22.68 -38.83 12.90
CA PHE A 799 -23.87 -39.18 13.68
C PHE A 799 -23.52 -39.46 15.16
N PRO A 800 -24.30 -38.94 16.12
CA PRO A 800 -23.97 -39.03 17.54
C PRO A 800 -24.10 -40.46 18.09
N ALA A 801 -23.09 -40.90 18.81
CA ALA A 801 -22.98 -42.27 19.29
C ALA A 801 -23.88 -42.61 20.50
N ASP A 802 -24.55 -41.63 21.09
CA ASP A 802 -25.58 -41.81 22.12
C ASP A 802 -26.99 -42.03 21.53
N HIS A 803 -27.16 -41.88 20.23
CA HIS A 803 -28.43 -42.11 19.56
C HIS A 803 -28.63 -43.60 19.18
N PRO A 804 -29.81 -44.20 19.42
CA PRO A 804 -30.07 -45.63 19.15
C PRO A 804 -29.80 -46.10 17.70
N ALA A 805 -29.93 -45.19 16.73
CA ALA A 805 -29.65 -45.48 15.31
C ALA A 805 -28.16 -45.65 14.96
N TRP A 806 -27.25 -45.33 15.87
CA TRP A 806 -25.81 -45.34 15.61
C TRP A 806 -25.26 -46.76 15.47
N LEU A 807 -24.78 -47.10 14.27
CA LEU A 807 -24.08 -48.36 13.99
C LEU A 807 -22.55 -48.24 14.10
N GLY A 808 -22.02 -47.04 14.33
CA GLY A 808 -20.58 -46.79 14.42
C GLY A 808 -19.88 -46.68 13.07
N LEU A 809 -18.55 -46.62 13.13
CA LEU A 809 -17.67 -46.45 11.97
C LEU A 809 -17.13 -47.82 11.51
N ARG A 810 -17.42 -48.21 10.28
CA ARG A 810 -16.92 -49.45 9.64
C ARG A 810 -16.59 -49.19 8.18
N TYR A 811 -15.37 -49.48 7.74
CA TYR A 811 -14.93 -49.26 6.36
C TYR A 811 -15.58 -50.23 5.35
N GLY A 812 -16.85 -49.99 5.04
CA GLY A 812 -17.59 -50.65 3.96
C GLY A 812 -17.92 -52.13 4.17
N VAL A 813 -17.73 -52.67 5.38
CA VAL A 813 -18.03 -54.06 5.74
C VAL A 813 -18.82 -54.08 7.05
N GLU A 814 -20.14 -54.23 6.96
CA GLU A 814 -21.05 -54.25 8.10
C GLU A 814 -22.36 -54.97 7.70
N GLU A 815 -23.00 -55.66 8.65
CA GLU A 815 -24.12 -56.57 8.37
C GLU A 815 -25.42 -55.83 7.99
N SER A 816 -25.62 -54.59 8.45
CA SER A 816 -26.78 -53.78 8.06
C SER A 816 -26.84 -53.52 6.56
N ILE A 817 -25.68 -53.45 5.88
CA ILE A 817 -25.60 -53.28 4.42
C ILE A 817 -26.26 -54.47 3.70
N LYS A 818 -26.03 -55.69 4.19
CA LYS A 818 -26.54 -56.94 3.58
C LYS A 818 -28.02 -57.17 3.86
N THR A 819 -28.56 -56.55 4.91
CA THR A 819 -29.94 -56.77 5.36
C THR A 819 -30.90 -55.67 4.91
N ALA A 820 -30.41 -54.45 4.72
CA ALA A 820 -31.21 -53.30 4.31
C ALA A 820 -31.94 -53.52 2.98
N ASP A 821 -33.23 -53.15 2.95
CA ASP A 821 -34.06 -53.14 1.75
C ASP A 821 -34.09 -51.77 1.06
N VAL A 822 -33.79 -50.69 1.80
CA VAL A 822 -33.56 -49.34 1.28
C VAL A 822 -32.29 -48.76 1.88
N ILE A 823 -31.39 -48.25 1.03
CA ILE A 823 -30.14 -47.60 1.43
C ILE A 823 -30.09 -46.18 0.86
N LEU A 824 -29.93 -45.18 1.72
CA LEU A 824 -29.55 -43.82 1.33
C LEU A 824 -28.05 -43.64 1.56
N VAL A 825 -27.29 -43.55 0.47
CA VAL A 825 -25.87 -43.15 0.51
C VAL A 825 -25.83 -41.63 0.54
N LEU A 826 -25.27 -41.06 1.61
CA LEU A 826 -25.24 -39.62 1.88
C LEU A 826 -23.81 -39.17 2.14
N ASP A 827 -23.23 -38.38 1.24
CA ASP A 827 -21.88 -37.81 1.42
C ASP A 827 -20.86 -38.89 1.81
N CYS A 828 -20.66 -39.84 0.88
CA CYS A 828 -19.88 -41.04 1.15
C CYS A 828 -19.12 -41.51 -0.09
N ASP A 829 -17.79 -41.62 0.04
CA ASP A 829 -16.91 -42.03 -1.06
C ASP A 829 -16.82 -43.54 -1.24
N THR A 830 -16.93 -44.33 -0.17
CA THR A 830 -16.86 -45.80 -0.25
C THR A 830 -17.90 -46.42 0.69
N PRO A 831 -19.14 -46.62 0.21
CA PRO A 831 -20.23 -47.11 1.06
C PRO A 831 -20.11 -48.61 1.38
N TRP A 832 -19.50 -49.40 0.49
CA TRP A 832 -19.18 -50.81 0.74
C TRP A 832 -18.02 -51.31 -0.13
N ILE A 833 -17.33 -52.34 0.35
CA ILE A 833 -16.26 -53.03 -0.40
C ILE A 833 -16.87 -54.26 -1.06
N ASN A 834 -17.10 -54.19 -2.36
CA ASN A 834 -17.78 -55.23 -3.12
C ASN A 834 -17.23 -56.65 -2.85
N THR A 835 -15.92 -56.86 -2.80
CA THR A 835 -15.35 -58.21 -2.57
C THR A 835 -15.64 -58.80 -1.18
N GLN A 836 -16.14 -58.00 -0.23
CA GLN A 836 -16.36 -58.40 1.17
C GLN A 836 -17.81 -58.21 1.64
N CYS A 837 -18.48 -57.18 1.14
CA CYS A 837 -19.83 -56.81 1.53
C CYS A 837 -20.58 -56.17 0.36
N HIS A 838 -21.83 -56.59 0.17
CA HIS A 838 -22.72 -56.05 -0.85
C HIS A 838 -24.10 -55.79 -0.28
N PRO A 839 -24.81 -54.77 -0.80
CA PRO A 839 -26.23 -54.60 -0.54
C PRO A 839 -27.03 -55.85 -0.89
N LYS A 840 -28.11 -56.09 -0.15
CA LYS A 840 -29.09 -57.15 -0.45
C LYS A 840 -29.51 -57.09 -1.91
N GLN A 841 -29.65 -58.25 -2.56
CA GLN A 841 -30.23 -58.30 -3.91
C GLN A 841 -31.63 -57.67 -3.91
N GLY A 842 -31.84 -56.69 -4.79
CA GLY A 842 -33.10 -55.95 -4.88
C GLY A 842 -33.25 -54.76 -3.94
N ALA A 843 -32.25 -54.46 -3.10
CA ALA A 843 -32.24 -53.25 -2.28
C ALA A 843 -32.38 -51.98 -3.15
N LYS A 844 -33.22 -51.04 -2.72
CA LYS A 844 -33.37 -49.74 -3.38
C LYS A 844 -32.31 -48.78 -2.85
N ILE A 845 -31.41 -48.34 -3.72
CA ILE A 845 -30.29 -47.47 -3.33
C ILE A 845 -30.51 -46.07 -3.91
N TYR A 846 -30.36 -45.04 -3.09
CA TYR A 846 -30.36 -43.63 -3.49
C TYR A 846 -29.04 -42.98 -3.07
N HIS A 847 -28.52 -42.05 -3.87
CA HIS A 847 -27.25 -41.40 -3.62
C HIS A 847 -27.40 -39.88 -3.64
N ILE A 848 -27.11 -39.25 -2.51
CA ILE A 848 -27.06 -37.80 -2.34
C ILE A 848 -25.64 -37.42 -1.99
N ASP A 849 -25.05 -36.52 -2.77
CA ASP A 849 -23.67 -36.12 -2.59
C ASP A 849 -23.40 -34.77 -3.26
N VAL A 850 -22.40 -34.03 -2.81
CA VAL A 850 -21.89 -32.84 -3.52
C VAL A 850 -21.12 -33.21 -4.81
N ASP A 851 -20.57 -34.42 -4.88
CA ASP A 851 -19.97 -35.02 -6.07
C ASP A 851 -20.41 -36.49 -6.24
N PRO A 852 -21.64 -36.73 -6.76
CA PRO A 852 -22.21 -38.07 -6.83
C PRO A 852 -21.56 -38.97 -7.89
N LEU A 853 -20.70 -38.41 -8.76
CA LEU A 853 -19.94 -39.15 -9.77
C LEU A 853 -18.49 -39.41 -9.37
N LYS A 854 -18.00 -38.77 -8.30
CA LYS A 854 -16.63 -38.93 -7.78
C LYS A 854 -15.60 -38.63 -8.87
N GLN A 855 -15.58 -37.40 -9.37
CA GLN A 855 -14.77 -37.01 -10.54
C GLN A 855 -13.27 -37.33 -10.42
N GLN A 856 -12.75 -37.34 -9.19
CA GLN A 856 -11.34 -37.66 -8.89
C GLN A 856 -11.08 -39.16 -8.70
N MET A 857 -12.09 -40.03 -8.81
CA MET A 857 -11.99 -41.48 -8.68
C MET A 857 -12.24 -42.14 -10.05
N PRO A 858 -11.19 -42.52 -10.81
CA PRO A 858 -11.35 -43.03 -12.17
C PRO A 858 -12.25 -44.26 -12.31
N VAL A 859 -12.35 -45.08 -11.26
CA VAL A 859 -13.24 -46.24 -11.19
C VAL A 859 -14.15 -46.09 -9.99
N PHE A 860 -15.36 -45.58 -10.22
CA PHE A 860 -16.40 -45.47 -9.21
C PHE A 860 -17.77 -45.88 -9.75
N TYR A 861 -18.45 -46.77 -9.03
CA TYR A 861 -19.80 -47.20 -9.37
C TYR A 861 -20.57 -47.68 -8.14
N ILE A 862 -21.80 -47.18 -8.01
CA ILE A 862 -22.82 -47.73 -7.12
C ILE A 862 -24.10 -47.97 -7.92
N LYS A 863 -24.80 -49.06 -7.61
CA LYS A 863 -26.07 -49.44 -8.26
C LYS A 863 -27.25 -48.64 -7.69
N ALA A 864 -27.16 -47.32 -7.73
CA ALA A 864 -28.19 -46.41 -7.25
C ALA A 864 -29.31 -46.22 -8.29
N LEU A 865 -30.57 -46.24 -7.84
CA LEU A 865 -31.76 -45.92 -8.61
C LEU A 865 -31.86 -44.42 -8.93
N GLY A 866 -31.33 -43.58 -8.04
CA GLY A 866 -31.24 -42.13 -8.21
C GLY A 866 -29.91 -41.61 -7.68
N ARG A 867 -29.32 -40.65 -8.41
CA ARG A 867 -28.11 -39.92 -8.01
C ARG A 867 -28.43 -38.44 -8.05
N TYR A 868 -28.17 -37.74 -6.96
CA TYR A 868 -28.56 -36.36 -6.78
C TYR A 868 -27.35 -35.55 -6.31
N LYS A 869 -26.99 -34.53 -7.10
CA LYS A 869 -26.03 -33.51 -6.66
C LYS A 869 -26.77 -32.52 -5.77
N ALA A 870 -26.67 -32.68 -4.45
CA ALA A 870 -27.36 -31.85 -3.48
C ALA A 870 -26.54 -31.76 -2.18
N ASP A 871 -26.67 -30.63 -1.49
CA ASP A 871 -26.16 -30.46 -0.14
C ASP A 871 -26.94 -31.33 0.85
N SER A 872 -26.23 -31.93 1.81
CA SER A 872 -26.79 -32.89 2.74
C SER A 872 -27.70 -32.26 3.79
N GLU A 873 -27.39 -31.07 4.29
CA GLU A 873 -28.24 -30.35 5.25
C GLU A 873 -29.60 -30.03 4.62
N LEU A 874 -29.60 -29.38 3.46
CA LEU A 874 -30.82 -29.03 2.74
C LEU A 874 -31.62 -30.28 2.35
N ALA A 875 -30.94 -31.31 1.84
CA ALA A 875 -31.61 -32.55 1.45
C ALA A 875 -32.28 -33.25 2.65
N LEU A 876 -31.57 -33.37 3.78
CA LEU A 876 -32.11 -33.99 4.99
C LEU A 876 -33.29 -33.19 5.54
N ASN A 877 -33.17 -31.86 5.57
CA ASN A 877 -34.25 -30.97 5.98
C ASN A 877 -35.51 -31.16 5.12
N GLN A 878 -35.35 -31.17 3.80
CA GLN A 878 -36.45 -31.40 2.85
C GLN A 878 -37.11 -32.77 3.08
N LEU A 879 -36.31 -33.82 3.35
CA LEU A 879 -36.82 -35.17 3.54
C LEU A 879 -37.67 -35.29 4.81
N HIS A 880 -37.16 -34.91 5.98
CA HIS A 880 -37.93 -35.07 7.22
C HIS A 880 -39.12 -34.09 7.28
N SER A 881 -39.00 -32.91 6.67
CA SER A 881 -40.11 -31.94 6.56
C SER A 881 -41.22 -32.48 5.68
N TYR A 882 -40.89 -33.05 4.51
CA TYR A 882 -41.87 -33.65 3.61
C TYR A 882 -42.62 -34.83 4.23
N ILE A 883 -41.91 -35.70 4.98
CA ILE A 883 -42.53 -36.81 5.72
C ILE A 883 -43.51 -36.26 6.76
N SER A 884 -43.11 -35.21 7.48
CA SER A 884 -43.93 -34.61 8.54
C SER A 884 -45.17 -33.88 8.01
N SER A 885 -45.04 -33.19 6.87
CA SER A 885 -46.11 -32.39 6.27
C SER A 885 -47.07 -33.19 5.40
N THR A 886 -46.66 -34.36 4.91
CA THR A 886 -47.52 -35.22 4.09
C THR A 886 -48.37 -36.11 4.99
N SER A 887 -49.67 -35.83 5.07
CA SER A 887 -50.60 -36.47 6.00
C SER A 887 -50.51 -38.00 6.03
N GLU A 888 -50.43 -38.64 4.86
CA GLU A 888 -50.31 -40.10 4.73
C GLU A 888 -49.02 -40.66 5.37
N LEU A 889 -47.87 -40.04 5.06
CA LEU A 889 -46.57 -40.47 5.60
C LEU A 889 -46.46 -40.18 7.10
N SER A 890 -46.91 -38.99 7.52
CA SER A 890 -46.90 -38.53 8.92
C SER A 890 -47.74 -39.44 9.82
N GLN A 891 -48.89 -39.93 9.34
CA GLN A 891 -49.69 -40.91 10.06
C GLN A 891 -49.01 -42.29 10.09
N ARG A 892 -48.40 -42.71 8.98
CA ARG A 892 -47.75 -44.02 8.86
C ARG A 892 -46.56 -44.19 9.80
N VAL A 893 -45.70 -43.17 9.93
CA VAL A 893 -44.53 -43.21 10.84
C VAL A 893 -44.92 -43.23 12.33
N LYS A 894 -46.18 -42.93 12.65
CA LYS A 894 -46.77 -43.02 14.01
C LYS A 894 -47.49 -44.35 14.27
N SER A 895 -47.42 -45.30 13.35
CA SER A 895 -48.05 -46.61 13.53
C SER A 895 -47.27 -47.50 14.50
N ALA A 896 -47.95 -48.47 15.11
CA ALA A 896 -47.35 -49.42 16.06
C ALA A 896 -46.16 -50.20 15.45
N ALA A 897 -46.12 -50.40 14.13
CA ALA A 897 -45.00 -51.03 13.45
C ALA A 897 -43.70 -50.22 13.58
N PHE A 898 -43.78 -48.89 13.59
CA PHE A 898 -42.62 -48.01 13.81
C PHE A 898 -42.18 -47.99 15.28
N ASP A 899 -43.12 -48.11 16.23
CA ASP A 899 -42.78 -48.31 17.64
C ASP A 899 -42.00 -49.61 17.86
N GLU A 900 -42.43 -50.70 17.24
CA GLU A 900 -41.75 -52.00 17.31
C GLU A 900 -40.33 -51.92 16.73
N ARG A 901 -40.17 -51.29 15.55
CA ARG A 901 -38.85 -51.06 14.93
C ARG A 901 -37.94 -50.24 15.85
N TRP A 902 -38.47 -49.19 16.48
CA TRP A 902 -37.72 -48.37 17.44
C TRP A 902 -37.24 -49.17 18.64
N ASN A 903 -38.13 -49.98 19.24
CA ASN A 903 -37.79 -50.80 20.40
C ASN A 903 -36.72 -51.86 20.06
N LYS A 904 -36.79 -52.46 18.86
CA LYS A 904 -35.76 -53.37 18.33
C LYS A 904 -34.41 -52.66 18.18
N LEU A 905 -34.43 -51.45 17.61
CA LEU A 905 -33.24 -50.63 17.44
C LEU A 905 -32.59 -50.24 18.78
N GLN A 906 -33.39 -49.79 19.76
CA GLN A 906 -32.91 -49.49 21.12
C GLN A 906 -32.29 -50.71 21.80
N SER A 907 -32.88 -51.90 21.62
CA SER A 907 -32.35 -53.13 22.19
C SER A 907 -31.01 -53.52 21.55
N SER A 908 -30.91 -53.42 20.21
CA SER A 908 -29.67 -53.65 19.47
C SER A 908 -28.57 -52.67 19.89
N TYR A 909 -28.91 -51.39 20.07
CA TYR A 909 -27.99 -50.36 20.56
C TYR A 909 -27.46 -50.69 21.95
N LYS A 910 -28.33 -51.04 22.91
CA LYS A 910 -27.90 -51.44 24.27
C LYS A 910 -26.92 -52.60 24.25
N GLN A 911 -27.19 -53.62 23.42
CA GLN A 911 -26.29 -54.75 23.24
C GLN A 911 -24.94 -54.32 22.64
N LYS A 912 -24.95 -53.46 21.63
CA LYS A 912 -23.72 -52.92 21.02
C LYS A 912 -22.87 -52.18 22.05
N ILE A 913 -23.48 -51.31 22.86
CA ILE A 913 -22.77 -50.57 23.92
C ILE A 913 -22.16 -51.53 24.95
N ALA A 914 -22.93 -52.53 25.41
CA ALA A 914 -22.40 -53.54 26.32
C ALA A 914 -21.21 -54.30 25.73
N THR A 915 -21.27 -54.66 24.43
CA THR A 915 -20.15 -55.29 23.72
C THR A 915 -18.92 -54.39 23.68
N ILE A 916 -19.08 -53.12 23.29
CA ILE A 916 -17.99 -52.14 23.25
C ILE A 916 -17.33 -52.01 24.62
N GLU A 917 -18.12 -51.87 25.68
CA GLU A 917 -17.62 -51.71 27.05
C GLU A 917 -16.91 -52.98 27.54
N SER A 918 -17.39 -54.17 27.14
CA SER A 918 -16.76 -55.44 27.48
C SER A 918 -15.35 -55.63 26.90
N LEU A 919 -15.04 -54.94 25.78
CA LEU A 919 -13.73 -54.99 25.11
C LEU A 919 -12.69 -54.07 25.79
N ALA A 920 -13.11 -53.16 26.66
CA ALA A 920 -12.23 -52.25 27.37
C ALA A 920 -11.65 -52.89 28.65
N LYS A 921 -11.05 -54.07 28.51
CA LYS A 921 -10.40 -54.82 29.60
C LYS A 921 -8.90 -54.93 29.37
N PRO A 922 -8.08 -54.89 30.44
CA PRO A 922 -6.66 -55.17 30.33
C PRO A 922 -6.41 -56.68 30.16
N GLY A 923 -5.20 -57.03 29.72
CA GLY A 923 -4.70 -58.41 29.76
C GLY A 923 -4.44 -58.87 31.19
N GLU A 924 -4.47 -60.19 31.42
CA GLU A 924 -4.20 -60.79 32.73
C GLU A 924 -2.76 -60.53 33.23
N ASP A 925 -1.84 -60.24 32.30
CA ASP A 925 -0.43 -59.95 32.53
C ASP A 925 -0.13 -58.45 32.69
N GLY A 926 -1.16 -57.61 32.81
CA GLY A 926 -1.01 -56.14 32.95
C GLY A 926 -0.77 -55.41 31.64
N THR A 927 -0.81 -56.10 30.49
CA THR A 927 -0.80 -55.46 29.16
C THR A 927 -2.15 -54.85 28.81
N TYR A 928 -2.20 -54.01 27.78
CA TYR A 928 -3.46 -53.42 27.31
C TYR A 928 -3.49 -53.23 25.79
N GLY A 929 -4.69 -53.40 25.23
CA GLY A 929 -4.97 -53.09 23.83
C GLY A 929 -5.55 -51.69 23.63
N ALA A 930 -5.78 -51.32 22.36
CA ALA A 930 -6.33 -50.01 21.98
C ALA A 930 -7.68 -49.72 22.65
N SER A 931 -8.56 -50.72 22.80
CA SER A 931 -9.88 -50.53 23.43
C SER A 931 -9.76 -50.06 24.89
N TYR A 932 -8.89 -50.68 25.68
CA TYR A 932 -8.66 -50.29 27.07
C TYR A 932 -8.04 -48.89 27.16
N LEU A 933 -6.99 -48.63 26.38
CA LEU A 933 -6.32 -47.34 26.33
C LEU A 933 -7.30 -46.20 26.01
N VAL A 934 -8.07 -46.34 24.93
CA VAL A 934 -8.98 -45.28 24.46
C VAL A 934 -10.16 -45.09 25.44
N HIS A 935 -10.62 -46.17 26.08
CA HIS A 935 -11.62 -46.06 27.15
C HIS A 935 -11.12 -45.21 28.32
N ARG A 936 -9.86 -45.42 28.74
CA ARG A 936 -9.21 -44.61 29.78
C ARG A 936 -9.00 -43.17 29.32
N LEU A 937 -8.54 -42.98 28.09
CA LEU A 937 -8.33 -41.68 27.47
C LEU A 937 -9.60 -40.83 27.45
N ARG A 938 -10.71 -41.38 26.98
CA ARG A 938 -12.01 -40.68 26.95
C ARG A 938 -12.43 -40.19 28.34
N ARG A 939 -12.18 -40.98 29.38
CA ARG A 939 -12.52 -40.61 30.77
C ARG A 939 -11.58 -39.57 31.37
N ALA A 940 -10.32 -39.53 30.93
CA ALA A 940 -9.31 -38.61 31.42
C ALA A 940 -9.40 -37.22 30.77
N CYS A 941 -9.77 -37.16 29.49
CA CYS A 941 -9.90 -35.91 28.75
C CYS A 941 -11.25 -35.20 29.04
N PRO A 942 -11.33 -33.85 28.86
CA PRO A 942 -12.59 -33.11 28.92
C PRO A 942 -13.67 -33.66 27.97
N GLN A 943 -14.95 -33.52 28.34
CA GLN A 943 -16.07 -34.09 27.58
C GLN A 943 -16.20 -33.51 26.17
N ASP A 944 -15.82 -32.25 25.98
CA ASP A 944 -15.86 -31.50 24.71
C ASP A 944 -14.53 -31.57 23.93
N THR A 945 -13.68 -32.54 24.25
CA THR A 945 -12.40 -32.76 23.53
C THR A 945 -12.63 -32.96 22.04
N ILE A 946 -11.78 -32.31 21.23
CA ILE A 946 -11.69 -32.56 19.80
C ILE A 946 -10.60 -33.61 19.55
N TRP A 947 -10.97 -34.70 18.88
CA TRP A 947 -10.15 -35.85 18.56
C TRP A 947 -9.65 -35.75 17.12
N ALA A 948 -8.35 -35.51 16.95
CA ALA A 948 -7.68 -35.55 15.65
C ALA A 948 -7.14 -36.97 15.41
N ILE A 949 -7.73 -37.70 14.46
CA ILE A 949 -7.55 -39.15 14.34
C ILE A 949 -6.75 -39.54 13.11
N GLU A 950 -5.71 -40.35 13.30
CA GLU A 950 -4.96 -41.04 12.24
C GLU A 950 -4.44 -42.39 12.73
N ALA A 951 -5.38 -43.23 13.17
CA ALA A 951 -5.13 -44.52 13.83
C ALA A 951 -5.09 -45.73 12.88
N VAL A 952 -5.41 -45.53 11.60
CA VAL A 952 -5.38 -46.53 10.50
C VAL A 952 -6.00 -47.88 10.90
N THR A 953 -5.20 -48.88 11.30
CA THR A 953 -5.67 -50.22 11.64
C THR A 953 -6.45 -50.29 12.95
N ASN A 954 -6.30 -49.27 13.81
CA ASN A 954 -6.97 -49.16 15.10
C ASN A 954 -8.23 -48.26 15.08
N THR A 955 -8.55 -47.62 13.94
CA THR A 955 -9.63 -46.61 13.86
C THR A 955 -10.97 -47.10 14.38
N ALA A 956 -11.37 -48.35 14.08
CA ALA A 956 -12.65 -48.90 14.56
C ALA A 956 -12.69 -49.03 16.10
N PHE A 957 -11.59 -49.47 16.73
CA PHE A 957 -11.50 -49.56 18.20
C PHE A 957 -11.52 -48.17 18.83
N VAL A 958 -10.83 -47.20 18.20
CA VAL A 958 -10.82 -45.81 18.66
C VAL A 958 -12.23 -45.22 18.59
N ALA A 959 -12.92 -45.35 17.45
CA ALA A 959 -14.27 -44.83 17.26
C ALA A 959 -15.28 -45.46 18.23
N ASP A 960 -15.22 -46.78 18.40
CA ASP A 960 -16.12 -47.51 19.29
C ASP A 960 -15.93 -47.10 20.76
N GLN A 961 -14.72 -46.76 21.22
CA GLN A 961 -14.49 -46.36 22.61
C GLN A 961 -14.69 -44.85 22.84
N ILE A 962 -14.23 -44.00 21.92
CA ILE A 962 -14.45 -42.55 21.98
C ILE A 962 -15.95 -42.24 21.96
N ARG A 963 -16.75 -42.92 21.11
CA ARG A 963 -18.19 -42.69 20.93
C ARG A 963 -18.52 -41.19 20.88
N ALA A 964 -17.97 -40.51 19.89
CA ALA A 964 -18.17 -39.06 19.72
C ALA A 964 -19.66 -38.72 19.60
N THR A 965 -20.12 -37.70 20.33
CA THR A 965 -21.52 -37.25 20.35
C THR A 965 -21.70 -35.80 19.90
N ILE A 966 -20.62 -35.04 19.78
CA ILE A 966 -20.66 -33.61 19.45
C ILE A 966 -20.17 -33.43 17.99
N PRO A 967 -20.92 -32.75 17.09
CA PRO A 967 -20.43 -32.42 15.75
C PRO A 967 -19.09 -31.67 15.83
N GLY A 968 -18.15 -32.01 14.95
CA GLY A 968 -16.80 -31.42 14.94
C GLY A 968 -15.86 -31.91 16.05
N SER A 969 -16.29 -32.85 16.91
CA SER A 969 -15.42 -33.43 17.94
C SER A 969 -14.55 -34.59 17.43
N TRP A 970 -14.86 -35.19 16.28
CA TRP A 970 -14.00 -36.19 15.61
C TRP A 970 -13.63 -35.65 14.25
N ILE A 971 -12.32 -35.53 13.98
CA ILE A 971 -11.80 -35.01 12.72
C ILE A 971 -10.64 -35.89 12.24
N ASN A 972 -10.68 -36.24 10.96
CA ASN A 972 -9.65 -36.93 10.21
C ASN A 972 -9.47 -36.22 8.85
N CYS A 973 -8.39 -36.52 8.13
CA CYS A 973 -8.04 -35.86 6.88
C CYS A 973 -8.96 -36.19 5.70
N GLY A 974 -9.83 -37.19 5.82
CA GLY A 974 -10.73 -37.65 4.75
C GLY A 974 -10.03 -38.18 3.48
N GLY A 975 -8.70 -38.18 3.43
CA GLY A 975 -7.85 -38.72 2.37
C GLY A 975 -7.03 -39.92 2.84
N GLY A 976 -6.16 -40.43 1.96
CA GLY A 976 -5.32 -41.60 2.24
C GLY A 976 -3.85 -41.27 2.55
N GLY A 977 -3.45 -40.00 2.51
CA GLY A 977 -2.07 -39.57 2.73
C GLY A 977 -1.71 -39.60 4.22
N LEU A 978 -0.72 -40.41 4.60
CA LEU A 978 -0.31 -40.55 6.00
C LEU A 978 0.53 -39.35 6.48
N GLY A 979 0.36 -38.97 7.75
CA GLY A 979 1.10 -37.94 8.47
C GLY A 979 0.35 -36.62 8.66
N TRP A 980 -0.93 -36.55 8.31
CA TRP A 980 -1.71 -35.30 8.44
C TRP A 980 -1.90 -34.87 9.89
N SER A 981 -2.13 -35.82 10.81
CA SER A 981 -2.69 -35.52 12.13
C SER A 981 -1.81 -34.64 13.03
N GLY A 982 -0.48 -34.64 12.82
CA GLY A 982 0.43 -33.79 13.59
C GLY A 982 0.16 -32.31 13.33
N GLY A 983 0.26 -31.87 12.07
CA GLY A 983 -0.10 -30.50 11.68
C GLY A 983 -1.59 -30.22 11.86
N GLY A 984 -2.45 -31.18 11.50
CA GLY A 984 -3.91 -31.07 11.63
C GLY A 984 -4.35 -30.73 13.06
N ALA A 985 -3.81 -31.41 14.07
CA ALA A 985 -4.13 -31.16 15.47
C ALA A 985 -3.73 -29.74 15.93
N LEU A 986 -2.57 -29.23 15.49
CA LEU A 986 -2.16 -27.85 15.78
C LEU A 986 -3.08 -26.84 15.10
N GLY A 987 -3.50 -27.11 13.86
CA GLY A 987 -4.47 -26.30 13.12
C GLY A 987 -5.83 -26.21 13.81
N ILE A 988 -6.36 -27.36 14.24
CA ILE A 988 -7.60 -27.49 15.02
C ILE A 988 -7.49 -26.70 16.32
N LYS A 989 -6.36 -26.81 17.03
CA LYS A 989 -6.12 -26.06 18.28
C LYS A 989 -6.12 -24.55 18.04
N LEU A 990 -5.43 -24.08 17.00
CA LEU A 990 -5.45 -22.67 16.63
C LEU A 990 -6.84 -22.16 16.27
N ALA A 991 -7.64 -22.97 15.57
CA ALA A 991 -9.01 -22.63 15.21
C ALA A 991 -9.90 -22.43 16.45
N THR A 992 -9.89 -23.35 17.41
CA THR A 992 -10.68 -23.22 18.65
C THR A 992 -10.18 -22.07 19.55
N ASP A 993 -8.88 -21.79 19.56
CA ASP A 993 -8.33 -20.67 20.31
C ASP A 993 -8.74 -19.33 19.68
N SER A 994 -8.78 -19.26 18.34
CA SER A 994 -9.17 -18.06 17.59
C SER A 994 -10.68 -17.76 17.70
N SER A 995 -11.53 -18.77 17.89
CA SER A 995 -12.95 -18.56 18.20
C SER A 995 -13.21 -18.21 19.67
N GLY A 996 -12.20 -18.31 20.54
CA GLY A 996 -12.29 -18.03 21.97
C GLY A 996 -12.76 -19.22 22.83
N GLU A 997 -13.09 -20.36 22.23
CA GLU A 997 -13.55 -21.56 22.94
C GLU A 997 -12.43 -22.26 23.70
N LYS A 998 -11.20 -22.25 23.16
CA LYS A 998 -9.99 -22.85 23.75
C LYS A 998 -10.11 -24.33 24.12
N LYS A 999 -10.78 -25.14 23.28
CA LYS A 999 -11.01 -26.56 23.52
C LYS A 999 -9.72 -27.37 23.68
N PHE A 1000 -9.84 -28.50 24.37
CA PHE A 1000 -8.80 -29.51 24.48
C PHE A 1000 -8.73 -30.32 23.17
N VAL A 1001 -7.53 -30.50 22.63
CA VAL A 1001 -7.29 -31.24 21.38
C VAL A 1001 -6.40 -32.43 21.67
N CYS A 1002 -6.87 -33.62 21.28
CA CYS A 1002 -6.14 -34.88 21.42
C CYS A 1002 -5.90 -35.50 20.05
N GLN A 1003 -4.64 -35.61 19.64
CA GLN A 1003 -4.20 -36.39 18.50
C GLN A 1003 -4.07 -37.87 18.90
N ILE A 1004 -4.74 -38.76 18.17
CA ILE A 1004 -4.57 -40.21 18.31
C ILE A 1004 -4.01 -40.75 17.00
N VAL A 1005 -2.77 -41.23 17.04
CA VAL A 1005 -1.97 -41.51 15.85
C VAL A 1005 -1.29 -42.87 15.97
N GLY A 1006 -1.19 -43.64 14.88
CA GLY A 1006 -0.36 -44.84 14.83
C GLY A 1006 1.13 -44.51 14.92
N ASP A 1007 1.94 -45.46 15.38
CA ASP A 1007 3.41 -45.33 15.40
C ASP A 1007 4.03 -45.01 14.02
N GLY A 1008 3.60 -45.68 12.96
CA GLY A 1008 4.04 -45.37 11.60
C GLY A 1008 3.57 -44.00 11.11
N THR A 1009 2.31 -43.66 11.36
CA THR A 1009 1.76 -42.37 10.92
C THR A 1009 2.35 -41.19 11.69
N TYR A 1010 2.75 -41.40 12.95
CA TYR A 1010 3.47 -40.41 13.74
C TYR A 1010 4.77 -40.00 13.05
N LEU A 1011 5.57 -40.94 12.51
CA LEU A 1011 6.80 -40.61 11.79
C LEU A 1011 6.54 -39.81 10.51
N PHE A 1012 5.50 -40.18 9.74
CA PHE A 1012 5.09 -39.44 8.55
C PHE A 1012 4.63 -38.01 8.86
N SER A 1013 4.20 -37.73 10.09
CA SER A 1013 3.74 -36.39 10.50
C SER A 1013 4.85 -35.35 10.68
N VAL A 1014 6.11 -35.74 10.45
CA VAL A 1014 7.30 -34.88 10.63
C VAL A 1014 7.33 -34.31 12.07
N PRO A 1015 7.38 -35.18 13.09
CA PRO A 1015 7.20 -34.80 14.50
C PRO A 1015 8.22 -33.75 14.98
N GLY A 1016 9.42 -33.74 14.39
CA GLY A 1016 10.42 -32.70 14.63
C GLY A 1016 9.93 -31.28 14.32
N SER A 1017 9.18 -31.12 13.21
CA SER A 1017 8.58 -29.85 12.84
C SER A 1017 7.34 -29.56 13.69
N VAL A 1018 6.46 -30.54 13.89
CA VAL A 1018 5.22 -30.41 14.67
C VAL A 1018 5.50 -29.88 16.08
N TYR A 1019 6.39 -30.53 16.83
CA TYR A 1019 6.59 -30.15 18.24
C TYR A 1019 7.47 -28.92 18.42
N TRP A 1020 8.34 -28.60 17.45
CA TRP A 1020 8.99 -27.30 17.42
C TRP A 1020 7.97 -26.15 17.24
N ILE A 1021 7.01 -26.30 16.31
CA ILE A 1021 5.93 -25.32 16.08
C ILE A 1021 5.07 -25.21 17.34
N SER A 1022 4.62 -26.34 17.89
CA SER A 1022 3.79 -26.39 19.10
C SER A 1022 4.43 -25.62 20.26
N GLN A 1023 5.72 -25.83 20.51
CA GLN A 1023 6.44 -25.14 21.58
C GLN A 1023 6.67 -23.66 21.27
N ARG A 1024 7.09 -23.33 20.04
CA ARG A 1024 7.38 -21.95 19.61
C ARG A 1024 6.16 -21.05 19.71
N TYR A 1025 5.01 -21.54 19.27
CA TYR A 1025 3.76 -20.76 19.21
C TYR A 1025 2.79 -21.05 20.36
N LYS A 1026 3.18 -21.89 21.32
CA LYS A 1026 2.39 -22.27 22.49
C LYS A 1026 1.00 -22.80 22.11
N ILE A 1027 1.02 -23.84 21.27
CA ILE A 1027 -0.18 -24.53 20.76
C ILE A 1027 -0.26 -25.90 21.45
N PRO A 1028 -0.86 -25.99 22.66
CA PRO A 1028 -0.84 -27.22 23.46
C PRO A 1028 -1.81 -28.27 22.91
N ILE A 1029 -1.28 -29.46 22.64
CA ILE A 1029 -2.06 -30.67 22.26
C ILE A 1029 -1.59 -31.89 23.04
N LEU A 1030 -2.50 -32.86 23.25
CA LEU A 1030 -2.15 -34.20 23.70
C LEU A 1030 -1.95 -35.11 22.49
N THR A 1031 -0.82 -35.81 22.39
CA THR A 1031 -0.61 -36.85 21.38
C THR A 1031 -0.50 -38.22 22.04
N ILE A 1032 -1.35 -39.15 21.61
CA ILE A 1032 -1.31 -40.56 21.98
C ILE A 1032 -0.82 -41.35 20.78
N VAL A 1033 0.39 -41.92 20.89
CA VAL A 1033 0.95 -42.80 19.87
C VAL A 1033 0.52 -44.23 20.16
N LEU A 1034 -0.23 -44.84 19.24
CA LEU A 1034 -0.68 -46.23 19.29
C LEU A 1034 0.44 -47.13 18.77
N ASN A 1035 1.38 -47.48 19.65
CA ASN A 1035 2.59 -48.19 19.29
C ASN A 1035 2.38 -49.70 19.29
N ASN A 1036 2.17 -50.25 18.10
CA ASN A 1036 2.01 -51.68 17.85
C ASN A 1036 3.23 -52.30 17.12
N LYS A 1037 4.34 -51.56 17.08
CA LYS A 1037 5.67 -51.96 16.63
C LYS A 1037 5.81 -52.13 15.11
N GLY A 1038 4.98 -51.50 14.29
CA GLY A 1038 5.16 -51.50 12.84
C GLY A 1038 3.90 -51.38 11.98
N TRP A 1039 4.09 -51.54 10.67
CA TRP A 1039 3.03 -51.38 9.67
C TRP A 1039 2.12 -52.61 9.57
N ASN A 1040 1.09 -52.64 10.41
CA ASN A 1040 0.06 -53.68 10.35
C ASN A 1040 -0.96 -53.52 9.20
N ALA A 1041 -1.06 -52.33 8.58
CA ALA A 1041 -1.96 -52.13 7.43
C ALA A 1041 -1.54 -52.96 6.20
N PRO A 1042 -0.27 -52.92 5.75
CA PRO A 1042 0.26 -53.83 4.73
C PRO A 1042 0.04 -55.31 5.06
N ARG A 1043 0.23 -55.74 6.32
CA ARG A 1043 -0.05 -57.12 6.75
C ARG A 1043 -1.51 -57.50 6.50
N LYS A 1044 -2.47 -56.65 6.92
CA LYS A 1044 -3.90 -56.89 6.68
C LYS A 1044 -4.20 -56.98 5.17
N SER A 1045 -3.67 -56.05 4.37
CA SER A 1045 -3.86 -56.06 2.91
C SER A 1045 -3.27 -57.31 2.26
N LEU A 1046 -2.08 -57.75 2.68
CA LEU A 1046 -1.45 -58.99 2.23
C LEU A 1046 -2.36 -60.20 2.49
N LEU A 1047 -2.93 -60.31 3.68
CA LEU A 1047 -3.80 -61.44 4.03
C LEU A 1047 -5.14 -61.42 3.31
N LEU A 1048 -5.64 -60.26 2.87
CA LEU A 1048 -6.85 -60.18 2.03
C LEU A 1048 -6.62 -60.76 0.63
N VAL A 1049 -5.40 -60.69 0.11
CA VAL A 1049 -5.07 -61.14 -1.27
C VAL A 1049 -4.39 -62.50 -1.28
N HIS A 1050 -3.48 -62.74 -0.34
CA HIS A 1050 -2.68 -63.95 -0.21
C HIS A 1050 -2.83 -64.58 1.19
N PRO A 1051 -4.05 -65.00 1.58
CA PRO A 1051 -4.31 -65.55 2.92
C PRO A 1051 -3.50 -66.81 3.24
N SER A 1052 -3.04 -67.55 2.22
CA SER A 1052 -2.23 -68.76 2.33
C SER A 1052 -0.88 -68.69 1.62
N GLY A 1053 -0.51 -67.52 1.08
CA GLY A 1053 0.77 -67.32 0.38
C GLY A 1053 1.97 -67.30 1.33
N GLU A 1054 3.20 -67.33 0.81
CA GLU A 1054 4.42 -67.36 1.65
C GLU A 1054 4.48 -66.20 2.65
N GLY A 1055 4.09 -64.99 2.24
CA GLY A 1055 4.03 -63.83 3.12
C GLY A 1055 3.08 -63.99 4.33
N SER A 1056 2.06 -64.86 4.25
CA SER A 1056 1.17 -65.13 5.38
C SER A 1056 1.82 -65.97 6.49
N LYS A 1057 2.94 -66.66 6.19
CA LYS A 1057 3.58 -67.64 7.07
C LYS A 1057 4.80 -67.09 7.82
N VAL A 1058 5.27 -65.91 7.45
CA VAL A 1058 6.48 -65.29 7.98
C VAL A 1058 6.17 -64.16 8.97
N SER A 1059 7.16 -63.75 9.75
CA SER A 1059 7.08 -62.66 10.73
C SER A 1059 6.98 -61.26 10.09
N ASN A 1060 6.68 -60.24 10.91
CA ASN A 1060 6.68 -58.85 10.46
C ASN A 1060 8.10 -58.34 10.14
N GLU A 1061 9.13 -58.87 10.81
CA GLU A 1061 10.53 -58.59 10.46
C GLU A 1061 10.87 -59.11 9.07
N GLU A 1062 10.54 -60.38 8.77
CA GLU A 1062 10.78 -60.98 7.45
C GLU A 1062 10.00 -60.27 6.33
N LEU A 1063 8.85 -59.68 6.64
CA LEU A 1063 8.08 -58.84 5.71
C LEU A 1063 8.62 -57.42 5.54
N ASN A 1064 9.63 -56.99 6.31
CA ASN A 1064 10.11 -55.60 6.38
C ASN A 1064 9.02 -54.59 6.76
N ILE A 1065 8.11 -54.98 7.65
CA ILE A 1065 7.04 -54.12 8.18
C ILE A 1065 7.12 -53.95 9.71
N SER A 1066 8.10 -54.59 10.35
CA SER A 1066 8.45 -54.35 11.76
C SER A 1066 9.32 -53.09 11.87
N PHE A 1067 9.14 -52.35 12.97
CA PHE A 1067 10.01 -51.22 13.33
C PHE A 1067 11.00 -51.56 14.42
N ALA A 1068 11.19 -52.82 14.78
CA ALA A 1068 12.19 -53.20 15.78
C ALA A 1068 13.63 -52.93 15.26
N PRO A 1069 14.52 -52.32 16.08
CA PRO A 1069 14.25 -51.69 17.37
C PRO A 1069 13.44 -50.39 17.22
N THR A 1070 12.40 -50.22 18.06
CA THR A 1070 11.46 -49.12 17.87
C THR A 1070 12.04 -47.74 18.18
N PRO A 1071 11.71 -46.71 17.37
CA PRO A 1071 12.05 -45.33 17.69
C PRO A 1071 11.51 -44.88 19.05
N ASP A 1072 12.24 -43.99 19.72
CA ASP A 1072 11.73 -43.27 20.89
C ASP A 1072 10.81 -42.13 20.43
N TYR A 1073 9.55 -42.46 20.18
CA TYR A 1073 8.55 -41.52 19.67
C TYR A 1073 8.38 -40.29 20.57
N SER A 1074 8.28 -40.52 21.88
CA SER A 1074 8.13 -39.45 22.88
C SER A 1074 9.41 -38.60 23.00
N GLY A 1075 10.59 -39.22 22.89
CA GLY A 1075 11.89 -38.55 22.88
C GLY A 1075 12.09 -37.65 21.66
N ILE A 1076 11.59 -38.02 20.48
CA ILE A 1076 11.62 -37.15 19.28
C ILE A 1076 10.89 -35.83 19.56
N ALA A 1077 9.69 -35.90 20.17
CA ALA A 1077 8.94 -34.70 20.55
C ALA A 1077 9.69 -33.88 21.61
N LYS A 1078 10.28 -34.57 22.60
CA LYS A 1078 11.08 -33.92 23.64
C LYS A 1078 12.28 -33.18 23.06
N ALA A 1079 13.03 -33.80 22.17
CA ALA A 1079 14.16 -33.17 21.49
C ALA A 1079 13.72 -31.96 20.66
N ALA A 1080 12.66 -32.11 19.86
CA ALA A 1080 12.13 -31.05 18.99
C ALA A 1080 11.63 -29.81 19.73
N SER A 1081 11.09 -30.01 20.94
CA SER A 1081 10.62 -28.93 21.82
C SER A 1081 11.73 -28.29 22.68
N GLY A 1082 12.98 -28.72 22.56
CA GLY A 1082 14.08 -28.26 23.42
C GLY A 1082 14.00 -28.78 24.86
N GLY A 1083 13.31 -29.90 25.08
CA GLY A 1083 13.15 -30.54 26.39
C GLY A 1083 11.90 -30.12 27.18
N GLU A 1084 11.09 -29.21 26.63
CA GLU A 1084 10.01 -28.51 27.33
C GLU A 1084 8.68 -29.26 27.33
N ILE A 1085 8.44 -30.14 26.35
CA ILE A 1085 7.21 -30.92 26.26
C ILE A 1085 7.21 -32.04 27.30
N TRP A 1086 6.01 -32.40 27.81
CA TRP A 1086 5.87 -33.63 28.58
C TRP A 1086 5.95 -34.84 27.63
N ALA A 1087 6.78 -35.82 27.97
CA ALA A 1087 7.02 -36.99 27.14
C ALA A 1087 7.25 -38.22 28.02
N ALA A 1088 6.50 -39.30 27.74
CA ALA A 1088 6.68 -40.58 28.40
C ALA A 1088 6.23 -41.73 27.48
N HIS A 1089 6.62 -42.96 27.84
CA HIS A 1089 6.04 -44.17 27.29
C HIS A 1089 5.31 -44.94 28.40
N ALA A 1090 4.22 -45.62 28.05
CA ALA A 1090 3.50 -46.53 28.93
C ALA A 1090 3.50 -47.92 28.31
N SER A 1091 3.87 -48.94 29.09
CA SER A 1091 3.92 -50.33 28.64
C SER A 1091 3.02 -51.28 29.44
N THR A 1092 2.58 -50.86 30.64
CA THR A 1092 1.62 -51.61 31.47
C THR A 1092 0.44 -50.74 31.88
N THR A 1093 -0.62 -51.37 32.40
CA THR A 1093 -1.76 -50.65 32.95
C THR A 1093 -1.39 -49.71 34.09
N GLU A 1094 -0.44 -50.08 34.96
CA GLU A 1094 0.03 -49.19 36.04
C GLU A 1094 0.73 -47.94 35.49
N ASP A 1095 1.55 -48.10 34.45
CA ASP A 1095 2.19 -46.96 33.77
C ASP A 1095 1.13 -46.03 33.19
N LEU A 1096 0.17 -46.58 32.46
CA LEU A 1096 -0.89 -45.80 31.82
C LEU A 1096 -1.71 -45.02 32.86
N ASP A 1097 -2.07 -45.67 33.97
CA ASP A 1097 -2.91 -45.10 35.03
C ASP A 1097 -2.22 -43.94 35.75
N ARG A 1098 -0.90 -44.00 35.86
CA ARG A 1098 -0.07 -42.93 36.43
C ARG A 1098 0.19 -41.81 35.43
N LEU A 1099 0.61 -42.15 34.20
CA LEU A 1099 1.15 -41.21 33.23
C LEU A 1099 0.08 -40.43 32.45
N LEU A 1100 -1.06 -41.05 32.13
CA LEU A 1100 -2.10 -40.39 31.33
C LEU A 1100 -2.69 -39.15 32.02
N PRO A 1101 -3.03 -39.17 33.34
CA PRO A 1101 -3.48 -37.96 34.03
C PRO A 1101 -2.41 -36.84 34.05
N GLU A 1102 -1.14 -37.20 34.17
CA GLU A 1102 -0.03 -36.22 34.10
C GLU A 1102 0.05 -35.56 32.71
N ALA A 1103 -0.07 -36.35 31.65
CA ALA A 1103 -0.10 -35.87 30.27
C ALA A 1103 -1.25 -34.87 30.04
N VAL A 1104 -2.46 -35.22 30.46
CA VAL A 1104 -3.65 -34.36 30.35
C VAL A 1104 -3.45 -33.06 31.13
N LYS A 1105 -2.93 -33.15 32.37
CA LYS A 1105 -2.65 -31.98 33.20
C LYS A 1105 -1.62 -31.04 32.55
N SER A 1106 -0.58 -31.59 31.93
CA SER A 1106 0.42 -30.79 31.19
C SER A 1106 -0.24 -29.94 30.11
N VAL A 1107 -1.11 -30.54 29.28
CA VAL A 1107 -1.79 -29.84 28.18
C VAL A 1107 -2.74 -28.77 28.70
N LEU A 1108 -3.51 -29.08 29.75
CA LEU A 1108 -4.37 -28.09 30.43
C LEU A 1108 -3.57 -26.92 31.02
N SER A 1109 -2.31 -27.14 31.40
CA SER A 1109 -1.41 -26.10 31.89
C SER A 1109 -0.70 -25.30 30.78
N GLY A 1110 -0.95 -25.62 29.50
CA GLY A 1110 -0.40 -24.88 28.36
C GLY A 1110 0.83 -25.52 27.71
N THR A 1111 1.22 -26.74 28.10
CA THR A 1111 2.37 -27.47 27.56
C THR A 1111 1.92 -28.76 26.91
N SER A 1112 2.24 -28.97 25.63
CA SER A 1112 1.91 -30.21 24.91
C SER A 1112 2.42 -31.46 25.65
N ALA A 1113 1.82 -32.61 25.33
CA ALA A 1113 2.22 -33.89 25.92
C ALA A 1113 2.21 -34.99 24.86
N VAL A 1114 3.21 -35.86 24.87
CA VAL A 1114 3.26 -37.06 24.03
C VAL A 1114 3.37 -38.30 24.91
N LEU A 1115 2.38 -39.19 24.81
CA LEU A 1115 2.39 -40.49 25.44
C LEU A 1115 2.55 -41.58 24.37
N ASP A 1116 3.70 -42.23 24.37
CA ASP A 1116 3.95 -43.43 23.56
C ASP A 1116 3.35 -44.67 24.24
N ALA A 1117 2.18 -45.10 23.78
CA ALA A 1117 1.43 -46.19 24.40
C ALA A 1117 1.73 -47.52 23.69
N HIS A 1118 2.48 -48.40 24.36
CA HIS A 1118 2.86 -49.71 23.81
C HIS A 1118 1.69 -50.68 23.94
N LEU A 1119 1.05 -50.97 22.81
CA LEU A 1119 -0.10 -51.85 22.75
C LEU A 1119 0.37 -53.31 22.85
N ASP A 1120 -0.36 -54.10 23.65
CA ASP A 1120 -0.09 -55.52 23.90
C ASP A 1120 1.30 -55.77 24.53
N GLY A 1121 1.77 -54.81 25.33
CA GLY A 1121 3.01 -54.89 26.11
C GLY A 1121 4.26 -54.44 25.33
N PRO A 1122 5.46 -54.48 25.96
CA PRO A 1122 6.69 -53.97 25.36
C PRO A 1122 7.13 -54.72 24.10
N GLN A 1123 6.70 -55.98 23.95
CA GLN A 1123 7.00 -56.84 22.80
C GLN A 1123 6.01 -56.69 21.63
N GLY A 1124 4.85 -56.05 21.85
CA GLY A 1124 3.79 -55.88 20.85
C GLY A 1124 3.00 -57.16 20.51
N LYS A 1125 2.04 -57.04 19.59
CA LYS A 1125 1.06 -58.09 19.24
C LYS A 1125 1.64 -59.27 18.45
N TYR A 1126 2.72 -59.06 17.70
CA TYR A 1126 3.34 -60.07 16.82
C TYR A 1126 4.84 -60.24 17.09
N PRO A 1127 5.25 -60.70 18.29
CA PRO A 1127 6.66 -60.91 18.57
C PRO A 1127 7.19 -62.05 17.72
N GLY A 1128 8.41 -61.87 17.18
CA GLY A 1128 9.11 -62.83 16.33
C GLY A 1128 8.92 -64.29 16.77
N ASN A 1129 8.64 -65.15 15.79
CA ASN A 1129 8.28 -66.57 15.85
C ASN A 1129 6.83 -66.96 16.20
N LYS A 1130 5.92 -66.06 16.58
CA LYS A 1130 4.49 -66.40 16.67
C LYS A 1130 3.73 -65.92 15.43
N ALA A 1131 3.80 -66.73 14.37
CA ALA A 1131 2.85 -66.69 13.26
C ALA A 1131 1.44 -66.98 13.80
N ALA A 1132 0.70 -65.94 14.18
CA ALA A 1132 -0.69 -66.09 14.58
C ALA A 1132 -1.59 -66.02 13.34
N LEU A 1133 -1.96 -67.21 12.86
CA LEU A 1133 -3.20 -67.51 12.16
C LEU A 1133 -4.38 -66.84 12.87
N ILE A 1134 -4.80 -65.65 12.44
CA ILE A 1134 -6.11 -65.09 12.80
C ILE A 1134 -6.64 -64.37 11.57
N GLY A 1135 -7.60 -65.01 10.90
CA GLY A 1135 -8.44 -64.43 9.85
C GLY A 1135 -9.57 -63.59 10.41
#